data_AF-D7DAL0-F1
#
_entry.id   AF-D7DAL0-F1
#
_cell.length_a   1.000
_cell.length_b   1.000
_cell.length_c   1.000
_cell.angle_alpha   90.00
_cell.angle_beta   90.00
_cell.angle_gamma   90.00
#
_symmetry.space_group_name_H-M   'P 1'
#
loop_
_entity.id
_entity.type
_entity.pdbx_description
1 polymer ?
#
loop_
_entity_poly.entity_id
_entity_poly.type
_entity_poly.pdbx_seq_one_letter_code
_entity_poly.pdbx_strand_id
1 'polypeptide(L)'
;MVEQLGVKGYTITTKITRDPYKLMSRRGYKWFGILPVEIKGHEVFLWTTGVIAQWFSKDEIVKVVLKDEPKKVGNTWILGPNDYELYRMYRGEEIPVWPVWRKTYVLERKDPLNTRKVYEYKVVAREALSEEDYMEIVNLEQHHYASKEEIVAIWRCPICGYYTESNIQPKCPKHGVPMKLQEIRGSIPSSRFLVLELLGRKEYEPRIVAYVRVDTPIPLMNRRLPNGKVEKMIREKVFPKKWFHPTFWPTALSERRNIISRYKYLKTIYGRRLARAIVGEEVSGQALKIANTAAARIARVVVHPDYRGDGLGVLSVKAAIEWIRERRIPEMKKRKHIVETIAMMARYNPFFEKAGFYYMWDTGSGRPVLMYPLTLEAEKRIREFLEKDPYAKIHCGKLYRSRYGTVEKMSDPIIIENLTKTYSSILDVKRLPPKLRDVLLAFGVKRRVVEKYVLRNVNIVIGPGEIVVVVGASGAGKTTFLRMIIGAVRKELQSQDKYKPTEGTIKVPPNTRLQALLPGELEPSFGSETLLEHVSMKIGDPVAAVEVLNMVGLSDAVFYRARFTELSTGQKERAKLASLLAEKPNLLVIDEFTAHLDALTAQRVARKVGLLARKAGITLIVATNRSEIIETLNPDKIIYIGYGTAFSTKP
;
A
#
# COMPACT_ATOMS: atom_id res chain seq x y z
N MET A 1 -3.96 38.92 -34.77
CA MET A 1 -2.50 38.71 -34.87
C MET A 1 -1.96 38.53 -33.47
N VAL A 2 -1.29 37.41 -33.16
CA VAL A 2 -0.59 37.24 -31.89
C VAL A 2 0.76 37.94 -32.04
N GLU A 3 0.93 39.04 -31.34
CA GLU A 3 2.21 39.75 -31.26
C GLU A 3 3.22 38.86 -30.53
N GLN A 4 4.49 38.88 -30.96
CA GLN A 4 5.55 37.98 -30.52
C GLN A 4 6.79 38.77 -30.06
N LEU A 5 7.49 38.32 -29.02
CA LEU A 5 8.69 38.99 -28.48
C LEU A 5 10.00 38.59 -29.18
N GLY A 6 9.98 37.64 -30.12
CA GLY A 6 11.15 37.18 -30.87
C GLY A 6 12.23 36.58 -29.96
N VAL A 7 11.88 35.58 -29.14
CA VAL A 7 12.75 35.01 -28.08
C VAL A 7 12.73 33.49 -27.99
N LYS A 8 12.22 32.79 -29.01
CA LYS A 8 12.23 31.32 -29.01
C LYS A 8 13.66 30.76 -28.89
N GLY A 9 13.87 29.78 -28.03
CA GLY A 9 15.17 29.11 -27.83
C GLY A 9 16.14 29.85 -26.91
N TYR A 10 15.77 31.02 -26.38
CA TYR A 10 16.64 31.77 -25.47
C TYR A 10 16.59 31.21 -24.05
N THR A 11 17.73 31.30 -23.37
CA THR A 11 17.84 31.09 -21.92
C THR A 11 18.01 32.44 -21.25
N ILE A 12 17.15 32.76 -20.30
CA ILE A 12 17.09 34.07 -19.65
C ILE A 12 17.17 33.90 -18.14
N THR A 13 18.14 34.55 -17.51
CA THR A 13 18.16 34.74 -16.06
C THR A 13 17.40 36.01 -15.74
N THR A 14 16.34 35.89 -14.93
CA THR A 14 15.43 37.00 -14.61
C THR A 14 14.97 36.90 -13.16
N LYS A 15 14.14 37.84 -12.71
CA LYS A 15 13.56 37.88 -11.37
C LYS A 15 12.05 37.70 -11.42
N ILE A 16 11.50 37.19 -10.33
CA ILE A 16 10.06 37.19 -10.08
C ILE A 16 9.61 38.63 -9.79
N THR A 17 8.68 39.17 -10.59
CA THR A 17 8.29 40.60 -10.53
C THR A 17 7.28 40.92 -9.43
N ARG A 18 6.42 39.96 -9.08
CA ARG A 18 5.37 40.09 -8.05
C ARG A 18 5.29 38.83 -7.19
N ASP A 19 4.78 38.98 -5.97
CA ASP A 19 4.60 37.86 -5.04
C ASP A 19 3.54 36.87 -5.57
N PRO A 20 3.93 35.66 -6.04
CA PRO A 20 2.99 34.72 -6.65
C PRO A 20 1.92 34.26 -5.67
N TYR A 21 2.26 34.17 -4.38
CA TYR A 21 1.33 33.78 -3.33
C TYR A 21 0.14 34.73 -3.23
N LYS A 22 0.36 36.04 -3.47
CA LYS A 22 -0.70 37.07 -3.44
C LYS A 22 -1.51 37.15 -4.73
N LEU A 23 -0.95 36.72 -5.86
CA LEU A 23 -1.63 36.73 -7.16
C LEU A 23 -2.65 35.59 -7.29
N MET A 24 -2.47 34.53 -6.52
CA MET A 24 -3.36 33.38 -6.55
C MET A 24 -4.55 33.61 -5.62
N SER A 25 -5.71 33.91 -6.18
CA SER A 25 -6.96 33.90 -5.42
C SER A 25 -7.20 32.48 -4.88
N ARG A 26 -7.76 32.31 -3.67
CA ARG A 26 -8.12 30.98 -3.11
C ARG A 26 -9.14 30.17 -3.98
N ARG A 27 -9.39 30.51 -5.24
CA ARG A 27 -10.16 29.69 -6.20
C ARG A 27 -9.21 28.67 -6.84
N GLY A 28 -9.22 27.41 -6.38
CA GLY A 28 -8.57 26.29 -7.10
C GLY A 28 -7.03 26.19 -7.03
N TYR A 29 -6.46 26.53 -5.87
CA TYR A 29 -5.05 26.90 -5.66
C TYR A 29 -3.99 25.81 -5.93
N LYS A 30 -4.33 24.52 -5.97
CA LYS A 30 -3.26 23.49 -6.02
C LYS A 30 -2.69 23.23 -7.41
N TRP A 31 -3.56 23.12 -8.41
CA TRP A 31 -3.20 22.68 -9.77
C TRP A 31 -2.98 23.83 -10.76
N PHE A 32 -3.43 25.06 -10.45
CA PHE A 32 -3.18 26.23 -11.28
C PHE A 32 -2.45 27.32 -10.49
N GLY A 33 -1.38 27.85 -11.07
CA GLY A 33 -0.60 28.94 -10.52
C GLY A 33 0.11 29.71 -11.63
N ILE A 34 0.55 30.91 -11.31
CA ILE A 34 1.25 31.79 -12.23
C ILE A 34 2.51 32.33 -11.57
N LEU A 35 3.61 32.35 -12.33
CA LEU A 35 4.86 32.97 -11.93
C LEU A 35 5.15 34.14 -12.86
N PRO A 36 5.04 35.39 -12.38
CA PRO A 36 5.33 36.57 -13.19
C PRO A 36 6.85 36.81 -13.21
N VAL A 37 7.42 36.90 -14.40
CA VAL A 37 8.85 37.13 -14.65
C VAL A 37 9.03 38.30 -15.62
N GLU A 38 10.22 38.89 -15.62
CA GLU A 38 10.58 39.97 -16.55
C GLU A 38 11.34 39.40 -17.76
N ILE A 39 10.85 39.59 -18.99
CA ILE A 39 11.50 39.13 -20.23
C ILE A 39 11.52 40.31 -21.21
N LYS A 40 12.71 40.75 -21.62
CA LYS A 40 12.92 41.91 -22.51
C LYS A 40 12.11 43.16 -22.08
N GLY A 41 12.06 43.46 -20.78
CA GLY A 41 11.32 44.61 -20.24
C GLY A 41 9.80 44.44 -20.17
N HIS A 42 9.26 43.26 -20.54
CA HIS A 42 7.85 42.92 -20.41
C HIS A 42 7.62 41.94 -19.27
N GLU A 43 6.50 42.09 -18.55
CA GLU A 43 6.05 41.11 -17.58
C GLU A 43 5.36 39.93 -18.30
N VAL A 44 5.92 38.73 -18.13
CA VAL A 44 5.44 37.49 -18.72
C VAL A 44 5.00 36.55 -17.60
N PHE A 45 3.80 35.98 -17.72
CA PHE A 45 3.25 35.04 -16.74
C PHE A 45 3.48 33.60 -17.19
N LEU A 46 4.33 32.89 -16.45
CA LEU A 46 4.56 31.47 -16.65
C LEU A 46 3.43 30.67 -16.00
N TRP A 47 2.70 29.86 -16.77
CA TRP A 47 1.65 29.00 -16.25
C TRP A 47 2.24 27.73 -15.62
N THR A 48 1.98 27.54 -14.32
CA THR A 48 2.47 26.41 -13.52
C THR A 48 1.36 25.88 -12.59
N THR A 49 1.73 25.06 -11.61
CA THR A 49 0.83 24.66 -10.51
C THR A 49 0.95 25.63 -9.34
N GLY A 50 -0.15 25.89 -8.65
CA GLY A 50 -0.10 26.78 -7.48
C GLY A 50 0.67 26.17 -6.31
N VAL A 51 0.76 24.83 -6.25
CA VAL A 51 1.64 24.12 -5.31
C VAL A 51 3.13 24.44 -5.53
N ILE A 52 3.55 24.76 -6.76
CA ILE A 52 4.90 25.24 -7.09
C ILE A 52 5.00 26.75 -6.88
N ALA A 53 4.06 27.53 -7.44
CA ALA A 53 4.13 28.98 -7.45
C ALA A 53 4.24 29.59 -6.03
N GLN A 54 3.55 29.00 -5.05
CA GLN A 54 3.58 29.43 -3.64
C GLN A 54 4.97 29.40 -2.98
N TRP A 55 5.97 28.70 -3.55
CA TRP A 55 7.33 28.58 -3.02
C TRP A 55 8.30 29.67 -3.49
N PHE A 56 7.84 30.52 -4.40
CA PHE A 56 8.60 31.65 -4.93
C PHE A 56 8.20 32.94 -4.22
N SER A 57 9.11 33.90 -4.26
CA SER A 57 8.88 35.25 -3.72
C SER A 57 9.29 36.30 -4.74
N LYS A 58 8.75 37.51 -4.56
CA LYS A 58 9.20 38.68 -5.33
C LYS A 58 10.73 38.82 -5.21
N ASP A 59 11.34 39.24 -6.32
CA ASP A 59 12.77 39.52 -6.47
C ASP A 59 13.67 38.28 -6.43
N GLU A 60 13.08 37.08 -6.36
CA GLU A 60 13.83 35.84 -6.49
C GLU A 60 14.33 35.61 -7.92
N ILE A 61 15.60 35.23 -8.04
CA ILE A 61 16.24 34.97 -9.33
C ILE A 61 15.86 33.57 -9.82
N VAL A 62 15.42 33.52 -11.07
CA VAL A 62 15.07 32.31 -11.79
C VAL A 62 15.72 32.30 -13.16
N LYS A 63 15.97 31.11 -13.69
CA LYS A 63 16.40 30.90 -15.06
C LYS A 63 15.27 30.25 -15.83
N VAL A 64 14.88 30.87 -16.94
CA VAL A 64 13.81 30.44 -17.82
C VAL A 64 14.41 30.05 -19.16
N VAL A 65 14.18 28.82 -19.60
CA VAL A 65 14.54 28.35 -20.95
C VAL A 65 13.27 28.38 -21.79
N LEU A 66 13.26 29.17 -22.85
CA LEU A 66 12.08 29.37 -23.70
C LEU A 66 12.03 28.30 -24.80
N LYS A 67 11.00 27.45 -24.78
CA LYS A 67 10.72 26.45 -25.84
C LYS A 67 9.85 27.03 -26.94
N ASP A 68 8.98 27.96 -26.58
CA ASP A 68 8.12 28.69 -27.51
C ASP A 68 8.09 30.17 -27.15
N GLU A 69 7.48 30.97 -28.02
CA GLU A 69 7.38 32.41 -27.80
C GLU A 69 6.25 32.78 -26.83
N PRO A 70 6.46 33.79 -25.97
CA PRO A 70 5.38 34.35 -25.17
C PRO A 70 4.22 34.79 -26.06
N LYS A 71 3.00 34.39 -25.70
CA LYS A 71 1.77 34.73 -26.42
C LYS A 71 1.08 35.89 -25.72
N LYS A 72 0.67 36.91 -26.47
CA LYS A 72 -0.09 38.04 -25.92
C LYS A 72 -1.58 37.70 -25.85
N VAL A 73 -2.16 37.74 -24.64
CA VAL A 73 -3.59 37.54 -24.38
C VAL A 73 -4.12 38.78 -23.65
N GLY A 74 -4.91 39.60 -24.37
CA GLY A 74 -5.28 40.94 -23.91
C GLY A 74 -4.04 41.81 -23.72
N ASN A 75 -3.85 42.35 -22.51
CA ASN A 75 -2.68 43.17 -22.15
C ASN A 75 -1.55 42.36 -21.48
N THR A 76 -1.63 41.03 -21.50
CA THR A 76 -0.75 40.16 -20.71
C THR A 76 0.02 39.19 -21.60
N TRP A 77 1.33 39.05 -21.36
CA TRP A 77 2.14 38.01 -22.00
C TRP A 77 2.12 36.74 -21.17
N ILE A 78 1.93 35.59 -21.82
CA ILE A 78 1.86 34.30 -21.16
C ILE A 78 2.76 33.27 -21.83
N LEU A 79 3.30 32.35 -21.04
CA LEU A 79 3.92 31.11 -21.52
C LEU A 79 3.15 29.94 -20.95
N GLY A 80 2.67 29.08 -21.84
CA GLY A 80 1.94 27.88 -21.48
C GLY A 80 2.84 26.84 -20.80
N PRO A 81 2.26 25.82 -20.16
CA PRO A 81 2.99 24.76 -19.44
C PRO A 81 4.06 24.03 -20.26
N ASN A 82 3.95 23.98 -21.60
CA ASN A 82 4.90 23.31 -22.47
C ASN A 82 5.88 24.27 -23.17
N ASP A 83 5.71 25.58 -22.97
CA ASP A 83 6.40 26.62 -23.71
C ASP A 83 7.72 27.03 -23.03
N TYR A 84 8.04 26.48 -21.85
CA TYR A 84 9.24 26.85 -21.08
C TYR A 84 9.77 25.73 -20.16
N GLU A 85 11.02 25.88 -19.73
CA GLU A 85 11.57 25.25 -18.52
C GLU A 85 11.94 26.30 -17.49
N LEU A 86 11.85 25.95 -16.22
CA LEU A 86 12.15 26.84 -15.11
C LEU A 86 13.13 26.19 -14.15
N TYR A 87 14.17 26.96 -13.82
CA TYR A 87 15.17 26.62 -12.83
C TYR A 87 15.17 27.71 -11.76
N ARG A 88 15.19 27.31 -10.48
CA ARG A 88 15.41 28.22 -9.36
C ARG A 88 16.90 28.40 -9.15
N MET A 89 17.36 29.64 -9.04
CA MET A 89 18.74 29.95 -8.69
C MET A 89 18.85 30.04 -7.17
N TYR A 90 19.62 29.15 -6.54
CA TYR A 90 19.78 29.15 -5.09
C TYR A 90 21.24 28.94 -4.69
N ARG A 91 21.85 29.97 -4.10
CA ARG A 91 23.27 29.97 -3.67
C ARG A 91 24.24 29.50 -4.77
N GLY A 92 24.03 29.99 -6.00
CA GLY A 92 24.86 29.65 -7.16
C GLY A 92 24.52 28.32 -7.84
N GLU A 93 23.53 27.57 -7.34
CA GLU A 93 23.10 26.31 -7.94
C GLU A 93 21.79 26.48 -8.72
N GLU A 94 21.72 25.83 -9.88
CA GLU A 94 20.49 25.71 -10.66
C GLU A 94 19.69 24.50 -10.18
N ILE A 95 18.41 24.71 -9.87
CA ILE A 95 17.52 23.68 -9.36
C ILE A 95 16.35 23.54 -10.34
N PRO A 96 16.19 22.41 -11.03
CA PRO A 96 15.09 22.25 -11.98
C PRO A 96 13.75 22.26 -11.24
N VAL A 97 12.82 23.10 -11.69
CA VAL A 97 11.47 23.26 -11.10
C VAL A 97 10.38 22.87 -12.08
N TRP A 98 10.49 23.31 -13.33
CA TRP A 98 9.51 23.02 -14.38
C TRP A 98 10.22 22.54 -15.66
N PRO A 99 9.74 21.50 -16.37
CA PRO A 99 8.55 20.70 -16.08
C PRO A 99 8.67 19.90 -14.78
N VAL A 100 7.53 19.47 -14.25
CA VAL A 100 7.50 18.69 -13.01
C VAL A 100 8.27 17.38 -13.14
N TRP A 101 8.73 16.86 -12.00
CA TRP A 101 9.43 15.59 -11.99
C TRP A 101 8.54 14.44 -12.47
N ARG A 102 9.11 13.57 -13.30
CA ARG A 102 8.48 12.39 -13.86
C ARG A 102 9.55 11.33 -14.10
N LYS A 103 9.26 10.08 -13.71
CA LYS A 103 10.12 8.94 -14.00
C LYS A 103 9.29 7.68 -14.19
N THR A 104 9.68 6.87 -15.17
CA THR A 104 9.04 5.58 -15.44
C THR A 104 9.83 4.47 -14.77
N TYR A 105 9.12 3.57 -14.12
CA TYR A 105 9.67 2.41 -13.45
C TYR A 105 9.05 1.15 -14.04
N VAL A 106 9.88 0.12 -14.12
CA VAL A 106 9.44 -1.22 -14.47
C VAL A 106 9.51 -2.05 -13.20
N LEU A 107 8.35 -2.47 -12.70
CA LEU A 107 8.24 -3.38 -11.59
C LEU A 107 8.04 -4.78 -12.13
N GLU A 108 9.17 -5.42 -12.45
CA GLU A 108 9.20 -6.81 -12.85
C GLU A 108 8.81 -7.69 -11.65
N ARG A 109 7.86 -8.61 -11.87
CA ARG A 109 7.61 -9.69 -10.93
C ARG A 109 8.33 -10.93 -11.41
N LYS A 110 9.43 -11.24 -10.73
CA LYS A 110 10.14 -12.50 -10.87
C LYS A 110 9.53 -13.53 -9.92
N ASP A 111 9.48 -14.76 -10.36
CA ASP A 111 9.18 -15.89 -9.49
C ASP A 111 10.25 -15.93 -8.36
N PRO A 112 9.83 -16.16 -7.09
CA PRO A 112 10.76 -16.16 -5.95
C PRO A 112 11.87 -17.21 -6.01
N LEU A 113 11.72 -18.24 -6.83
CA LEU A 113 12.57 -19.44 -6.86
C LEU A 113 13.19 -19.70 -8.24
N ASN A 114 12.62 -19.16 -9.32
CA ASN A 114 13.24 -19.16 -10.63
C ASN A 114 13.15 -17.74 -11.26
N THR A 115 14.18 -17.28 -11.98
CA THR A 115 14.26 -15.87 -12.43
C THR A 115 13.24 -15.49 -13.53
N ARG A 116 12.23 -16.33 -13.77
CA ARG A 116 11.21 -16.15 -14.82
C ARG A 116 10.27 -15.00 -14.44
N LYS A 117 9.91 -14.17 -15.43
CA LYS A 117 8.97 -13.05 -15.24
C LYS A 117 7.53 -13.59 -15.27
N VAL A 118 6.77 -13.33 -14.21
CA VAL A 118 5.34 -13.72 -14.08
C VAL A 118 4.44 -12.66 -14.72
N TYR A 119 4.66 -11.39 -14.39
CA TYR A 119 4.04 -10.22 -15.04
C TYR A 119 4.84 -8.95 -14.74
N GLU A 120 4.60 -7.88 -15.50
CA GLU A 120 5.33 -6.61 -15.38
C GLU A 120 4.34 -5.47 -15.20
N TYR A 121 4.53 -4.65 -14.15
CA TYR A 121 3.85 -3.35 -14.07
C TYR A 121 4.80 -2.26 -14.54
N LYS A 122 4.38 -1.51 -15.56
CA LYS A 122 5.02 -0.25 -15.93
C LYS A 122 4.32 0.87 -15.17
N VAL A 123 5.07 1.59 -14.34
CA VAL A 123 4.53 2.59 -13.43
C VAL A 123 5.19 3.93 -13.72
N VAL A 124 4.41 4.99 -13.91
CA VAL A 124 4.92 6.36 -14.00
C VAL A 124 4.73 7.03 -12.66
N ALA A 125 5.83 7.41 -12.01
CA ALA A 125 5.79 8.31 -10.87
C ALA A 125 5.98 9.74 -11.37
N ARG A 126 5.06 10.65 -11.02
CA ARG A 126 5.14 12.06 -11.40
C ARG A 126 4.52 12.95 -10.33
N GLU A 127 4.85 14.23 -10.31
CA GLU A 127 4.14 15.17 -9.45
C GLU A 127 2.68 15.34 -9.89
N ALA A 128 1.79 15.59 -8.93
CA ALA A 128 0.40 15.91 -9.19
C ALA A 128 0.28 17.30 -9.83
N LEU A 129 -0.46 17.37 -10.94
CA LEU A 129 -0.52 18.53 -11.84
C LEU A 129 -1.94 19.06 -12.00
N SER A 130 -2.94 18.18 -12.08
CA SER A 130 -4.30 18.53 -12.48
C SER A 130 -5.29 18.45 -11.31
N GLU A 131 -6.45 19.08 -11.45
CA GLU A 131 -7.57 18.92 -10.50
C GLU A 131 -7.93 17.43 -10.33
N GLU A 132 -7.97 16.68 -11.43
CA GLU A 132 -8.27 15.25 -11.45
C GLU A 132 -7.24 14.42 -10.68
N ASP A 133 -5.95 14.79 -10.71
CA ASP A 133 -4.94 14.12 -9.87
C ASP A 133 -5.26 14.27 -8.38
N TYR A 134 -5.68 15.46 -7.95
CA TYR A 134 -6.05 15.68 -6.56
C TYR A 134 -7.37 15.01 -6.18
N MET A 135 -8.31 14.89 -7.11
CA MET A 135 -9.52 14.07 -6.94
C MET A 135 -9.17 12.60 -6.68
N GLU A 136 -8.25 12.03 -7.46
CA GLU A 136 -7.78 10.66 -7.27
C GLU A 136 -7.03 10.48 -5.95
N ILE A 137 -6.25 11.48 -5.50
CA ILE A 137 -5.63 11.45 -4.16
C ILE A 137 -6.70 11.42 -3.06
N VAL A 138 -7.78 12.18 -3.20
CA VAL A 138 -8.91 12.15 -2.26
C VAL A 138 -9.60 10.78 -2.26
N ASN A 139 -9.79 10.17 -3.43
CA ASN A 139 -10.32 8.81 -3.55
C ASN A 139 -9.41 7.77 -2.87
N LEU A 140 -8.08 7.87 -3.05
CA LEU A 140 -7.13 7.00 -2.37
C LEU A 140 -7.12 7.20 -0.85
N GLU A 141 -7.23 8.44 -0.36
CA GLU A 141 -7.26 8.70 1.09
C GLU A 141 -8.44 8.04 1.80
N GLN A 142 -9.60 7.93 1.15
CA GLN A 142 -10.76 7.23 1.71
C GLN A 142 -10.46 5.75 2.02
N HIS A 143 -9.51 5.12 1.31
CA HIS A 143 -9.06 3.75 1.59
C HIS A 143 -8.00 3.66 2.69
N HIS A 144 -7.45 4.79 3.16
CA HIS A 144 -6.46 4.82 4.23
C HIS A 144 -7.09 4.97 5.61
N TYR A 145 -8.24 5.65 5.69
CA TYR A 145 -8.97 5.82 6.94
C TYR A 145 -9.87 4.61 7.20
N ALA A 146 -9.71 4.02 8.39
CA ALA A 146 -10.42 2.81 8.79
C ALA A 146 -11.93 3.04 9.02
N SER A 147 -12.38 4.30 9.12
CA SER A 147 -13.79 4.66 9.26
C SER A 147 -14.34 5.19 7.93
N LYS A 148 -15.48 4.67 7.51
CA LYS A 148 -16.25 5.18 6.36
C LYS A 148 -16.73 6.63 6.55
N GLU A 149 -16.61 7.18 7.76
CA GLU A 149 -17.16 8.48 8.16
C GLU A 149 -16.13 9.61 8.23
N GLU A 150 -14.82 9.32 8.11
CA GLU A 150 -13.83 10.40 8.16
C GLU A 150 -13.89 11.23 6.86
N ILE A 151 -14.28 12.50 7.01
CA ILE A 151 -14.27 13.44 5.90
C ILE A 151 -12.83 13.87 5.61
N VAL A 152 -12.36 13.59 4.39
CA VAL A 152 -10.96 13.78 3.95
C VAL A 152 -10.74 15.03 3.10
N ALA A 153 -11.79 15.69 2.62
CA ALA A 153 -11.68 16.83 1.71
C ALA A 153 -12.58 18.01 2.08
N ILE A 154 -12.03 19.21 1.91
CA ILE A 154 -12.71 20.49 2.07
C ILE A 154 -12.92 21.08 0.67
N TRP A 155 -14.14 21.50 0.38
CA TRP A 155 -14.57 22.05 -0.90
C TRP A 155 -14.98 23.50 -0.77
N ARG A 156 -14.81 24.27 -1.83
CA ARG A 156 -15.20 25.68 -1.89
C ARG A 156 -16.00 25.97 -3.15
N CYS A 157 -17.11 26.68 -3.00
CA CYS A 157 -17.88 27.16 -4.14
C CYS A 157 -17.07 28.23 -4.90
N PRO A 158 -16.89 28.09 -6.23
CA PRO A 158 -16.13 29.07 -7.01
C PRO A 158 -16.82 30.43 -7.09
N ILE A 159 -18.15 30.49 -6.96
CA ILE A 159 -18.94 31.72 -7.08
C ILE A 159 -18.94 32.48 -5.75
N CYS A 160 -19.61 31.94 -4.72
CA CYS A 160 -19.80 32.64 -3.44
C CYS A 160 -18.76 32.32 -2.36
N GLY A 161 -17.84 31.39 -2.62
CA GLY A 161 -16.80 31.03 -1.65
C GLY A 161 -17.27 30.25 -0.43
N TYR A 162 -18.51 29.75 -0.40
CA TYR A 162 -19.03 28.86 0.65
C TYR A 162 -18.16 27.59 0.74
N TYR A 163 -17.89 27.12 1.95
CA TYR A 163 -17.11 25.91 2.19
C TYR A 163 -18.01 24.77 2.67
N THR A 164 -17.70 23.55 2.25
CA THR A 164 -18.33 22.34 2.76
C THR A 164 -17.31 21.20 2.83
N GLU A 165 -17.53 20.25 3.71
CA GLU A 165 -16.68 19.07 3.88
C GLU A 165 -17.43 17.88 3.27
N SER A 166 -16.77 17.12 2.39
CA SER A 166 -17.38 15.96 1.73
C SER A 166 -16.29 15.04 1.17
N ASN A 167 -16.56 13.74 1.08
CA ASN A 167 -15.66 12.77 0.43
C ASN A 167 -15.86 12.69 -1.09
N ILE A 168 -17.01 13.15 -1.58
CA ILE A 168 -17.33 13.30 -3.00
C ILE A 168 -17.47 14.78 -3.35
N GLN A 169 -17.29 15.15 -4.62
CA GLN A 169 -17.46 16.54 -5.05
C GLN A 169 -18.92 16.99 -4.83
N PRO A 170 -19.17 17.95 -3.92
CA PRO A 170 -20.52 18.42 -3.65
C PRO A 170 -20.88 19.55 -4.64
N LYS A 171 -22.18 19.77 -4.81
CA LYS A 171 -22.70 20.99 -5.44
C LYS A 171 -22.90 22.08 -4.39
N CYS A 172 -22.70 23.34 -4.76
CA CYS A 172 -22.94 24.44 -3.85
C CYS A 172 -24.44 24.52 -3.52
N PRO A 173 -24.85 24.53 -2.23
CA PRO A 173 -26.26 24.59 -1.85
C PRO A 173 -26.95 25.90 -2.28
N LYS A 174 -26.16 26.95 -2.58
CA LYS A 174 -26.67 28.26 -3.00
C LYS A 174 -26.70 28.46 -4.52
N HIS A 175 -25.86 27.76 -5.29
CA HIS A 175 -25.66 28.03 -6.72
C HIS A 175 -25.81 26.79 -7.61
N GLY A 176 -25.94 25.59 -7.05
CA GLY A 176 -26.03 24.34 -7.81
C GLY A 176 -24.75 23.92 -8.56
N VAL A 177 -23.73 24.78 -8.65
CA VAL A 177 -22.47 24.49 -9.35
C VAL A 177 -21.59 23.50 -8.59
N PRO A 178 -20.82 22.63 -9.28
CA PRO A 178 -19.80 21.79 -8.65
C PRO A 178 -18.80 22.63 -7.86
N MET A 179 -18.58 22.27 -6.60
CA MET A 179 -17.61 22.94 -5.75
C MET A 179 -16.19 22.47 -6.10
N LYS A 180 -15.20 23.34 -5.92
CA LYS A 180 -13.79 23.07 -6.23
C LYS A 180 -13.06 22.57 -4.99
N LEU A 181 -12.19 21.58 -5.16
CA LEU A 181 -11.38 21.06 -4.07
C LEU A 181 -10.48 22.17 -3.51
N GLN A 182 -10.61 22.46 -2.23
CA GLN A 182 -9.80 23.46 -1.55
C GLN A 182 -8.59 22.81 -0.88
N GLU A 183 -8.84 21.84 -0.01
CA GLU A 183 -7.84 21.23 0.85
C GLU A 183 -8.12 19.74 1.02
N ILE A 184 -7.02 18.97 1.14
CA ILE A 184 -7.07 17.59 1.58
C ILE A 184 -6.73 17.63 3.06
N ARG A 185 -7.61 17.09 3.90
CA ARG A 185 -7.50 17.18 5.36
C ARG A 185 -6.15 16.63 5.82
N GLY A 186 -5.50 17.36 6.73
CA GLY A 186 -4.18 17.01 7.23
C GLY A 186 -3.02 17.31 6.28
N SER A 187 -3.26 17.83 5.07
CA SER A 187 -2.22 18.48 4.26
C SER A 187 -2.03 19.93 4.72
N ILE A 188 -0.79 20.41 4.62
CA ILE A 188 -0.41 21.81 4.89
C ILE A 188 -0.03 22.51 3.58
N PRO A 189 -0.01 23.85 3.52
CA PRO A 189 0.42 24.58 2.32
C PRO A 189 1.77 24.12 1.77
N SER A 190 2.72 23.75 2.62
CA SER A 190 4.03 23.23 2.20
C SER A 190 4.04 21.80 1.62
N SER A 191 2.88 21.14 1.53
CA SER A 191 2.80 19.77 1.02
C SER A 191 3.02 19.71 -0.49
N ARG A 192 3.84 18.76 -0.94
CA ARG A 192 4.00 18.36 -2.34
C ARG A 192 3.48 16.93 -2.52
N PHE A 193 2.95 16.62 -3.70
CA PHE A 193 2.28 15.34 -3.97
C PHE A 193 2.91 14.66 -5.18
N LEU A 194 3.34 13.41 -4.97
CA LEU A 194 3.79 12.50 -6.02
C LEU A 194 2.71 11.44 -6.24
N VAL A 195 2.29 11.22 -7.47
CA VAL A 195 1.32 10.18 -7.87
C VAL A 195 2.00 9.09 -8.68
N LEU A 196 1.51 7.87 -8.57
CA LEU A 196 1.96 6.72 -9.33
C LEU A 196 0.82 6.20 -10.20
N GLU A 197 1.06 6.16 -11.51
CA GLU A 197 0.10 5.76 -12.53
C GLU A 197 0.52 4.44 -13.16
N LEU A 198 -0.45 3.56 -13.44
CA LEU A 198 -0.20 2.35 -14.21
C LEU A 198 -0.24 2.66 -15.71
N LEU A 199 0.86 2.35 -16.41
CA LEU A 199 0.90 2.34 -17.87
C LEU A 199 0.29 1.04 -18.38
N GLY A 200 -0.53 1.14 -19.43
CA GLY A 200 -1.22 -0.02 -19.99
C GLY A 200 -2.33 -0.57 -19.09
N ARG A 201 -2.86 0.26 -18.18
CA ARG A 201 -4.01 -0.10 -17.36
C ARG A 201 -5.21 -0.46 -18.23
N LYS A 202 -6.04 -1.39 -17.77
CA LYS A 202 -7.36 -1.64 -18.36
C LYS A 202 -8.32 -0.51 -17.96
N GLU A 203 -9.39 -0.31 -18.74
CA GLU A 203 -10.33 0.81 -18.51
C GLU A 203 -10.96 0.81 -17.11
N TYR A 204 -11.15 -0.38 -16.53
CA TYR A 204 -11.70 -0.57 -15.19
C TYR A 204 -10.67 -0.42 -14.06
N GLU A 205 -9.37 -0.39 -14.35
CA GLU A 205 -8.32 -0.23 -13.33
C GLU A 205 -8.15 1.24 -12.96
N PRO A 206 -7.84 1.59 -11.70
CA PRO A 206 -7.67 2.98 -11.30
C PRO A 206 -6.51 3.64 -12.05
N ARG A 207 -6.65 4.93 -12.39
CA ARG A 207 -5.59 5.69 -13.06
C ARG A 207 -4.37 5.88 -12.16
N ILE A 208 -4.60 6.30 -10.92
CA ILE A 208 -3.56 6.48 -9.90
C ILE A 208 -3.69 5.37 -8.86
N VAL A 209 -2.66 4.54 -8.73
CA VAL A 209 -2.63 3.39 -7.79
C VAL A 209 -1.99 3.70 -6.45
N ALA A 210 -1.20 4.77 -6.39
CA ALA A 210 -0.59 5.21 -5.15
C ALA A 210 -0.25 6.70 -5.21
N TYR A 211 -0.10 7.31 -4.04
CA TYR A 211 0.48 8.64 -3.94
C TYR A 211 1.36 8.76 -2.69
N VAL A 212 2.30 9.70 -2.74
CA VAL A 212 3.17 10.09 -1.62
C VAL A 212 3.04 11.58 -1.37
N ARG A 213 2.84 11.96 -0.12
CA ARG A 213 2.89 13.36 0.32
C ARG A 213 4.21 13.65 0.99
N VAL A 214 4.88 14.70 0.53
CA VAL A 214 6.14 15.18 1.09
C VAL A 214 5.93 16.57 1.67
N ASP A 215 6.28 16.72 2.94
CA ASP A 215 6.18 17.96 3.69
C ASP A 215 7.59 18.41 4.14
N THR A 216 7.66 19.63 4.67
CA THR A 216 8.82 20.00 5.49
C THR A 216 8.82 19.19 6.80
N PRO A 217 9.98 19.01 7.46
CA PRO A 217 10.06 18.34 8.75
C PRO A 217 9.15 18.98 9.80
N ILE A 218 8.63 18.20 10.75
CA ILE A 218 7.86 18.80 11.86
C ILE A 218 8.75 19.76 12.66
N PRO A 219 8.24 20.85 13.28
CA PRO A 219 9.10 21.82 13.97
C PRO A 219 9.83 21.26 15.19
N LEU A 220 9.14 20.47 16.01
CA LEU A 220 9.66 19.94 17.26
C LEU A 220 9.59 18.42 17.23
N MET A 221 10.62 17.75 17.75
CA MET A 221 10.63 16.29 17.87
C MET A 221 11.22 15.87 19.21
N ASN A 222 10.38 15.27 20.05
CA ASN A 222 10.78 14.64 21.30
C ASN A 222 10.79 13.12 21.10
N ARG A 223 11.63 12.41 21.84
CA ARG A 223 11.69 10.94 21.87
C ARG A 223 11.06 10.41 23.15
N ARG A 224 10.25 9.35 23.06
CA ARG A 224 9.83 8.57 24.24
C ARG A 224 10.77 7.38 24.42
N LEU A 225 11.31 7.23 25.62
CA LEU A 225 12.16 6.10 26.00
C LEU A 225 11.32 4.91 26.49
N PRO A 226 11.85 3.67 26.45
CA PRO A 226 11.16 2.48 26.98
C PRO A 226 10.75 2.60 28.45
N ASN A 227 11.50 3.33 29.26
CA ASN A 227 11.17 3.61 30.67
C ASN A 227 10.11 4.72 30.84
N GLY A 228 9.50 5.20 29.76
CA GLY A 228 8.47 6.24 29.77
C GLY A 228 8.99 7.68 29.81
N LYS A 229 10.28 7.92 30.06
CA LYS A 229 10.85 9.28 30.06
C LYS A 229 10.82 9.88 28.65
N VAL A 230 10.65 11.20 28.57
CA VAL A 230 10.62 11.95 27.30
C VAL A 230 11.84 12.83 27.18
N GLU A 231 12.64 12.58 26.14
CA GLU A 231 13.78 13.40 25.79
C GLU A 231 13.38 14.48 24.77
N LYS A 232 13.61 15.74 25.12
CA LYS A 232 13.27 16.86 24.25
C LYS A 232 14.26 17.01 23.10
N MET A 233 13.76 17.44 21.95
CA MET A 233 14.56 17.87 20.79
C MET A 233 15.60 16.84 20.33
N ILE A 234 15.22 15.55 20.32
CA ILE A 234 16.12 14.42 20.02
C ILE A 234 16.88 14.61 18.69
N ARG A 235 16.23 15.18 17.65
CA ARG A 235 16.88 15.42 16.35
C ARG A 235 18.09 16.32 16.46
N GLU A 236 18.03 17.36 17.28
CA GLU A 236 19.13 18.34 17.42
C GLU A 236 20.30 17.76 18.23
N LYS A 237 20.08 16.66 18.96
CA LYS A 237 21.15 15.91 19.64
C LYS A 237 21.91 14.99 18.67
N VAL A 238 21.26 14.53 17.61
CA VAL A 238 21.84 13.57 16.64
C VAL A 238 22.36 14.28 15.39
N PHE A 239 21.68 15.33 14.95
CA PHE A 239 21.91 15.98 13.67
C PHE A 239 22.05 17.50 13.81
N PRO A 240 22.75 18.17 12.88
CA PRO A 240 22.87 19.62 12.88
C PRO A 240 21.50 20.32 12.84
N LYS A 241 21.27 21.26 13.76
CA LYS A 241 20.02 22.05 13.82
C LYS A 241 19.62 22.66 12.47
N LYS A 242 20.59 23.15 11.70
CA LYS A 242 20.41 23.76 10.37
C LYS A 242 19.79 22.84 9.32
N TRP A 243 19.74 21.52 9.56
CA TRP A 243 19.07 20.56 8.67
C TRP A 243 17.55 20.60 8.80
N PHE A 244 17.03 20.87 10.01
CA PHE A 244 15.60 20.82 10.28
C PHE A 244 14.96 22.21 10.39
N HIS A 245 15.79 23.27 10.38
CA HIS A 245 15.33 24.65 10.59
C HIS A 245 15.90 25.63 9.55
N PRO A 246 15.15 26.70 9.25
CA PRO A 246 13.75 26.92 9.64
C PRO A 246 12.80 26.01 8.86
N THR A 247 11.80 25.42 9.51
CA THR A 247 10.75 24.63 8.86
C THR A 247 9.51 25.47 8.58
N PHE A 248 8.50 24.90 7.92
CA PHE A 248 7.16 25.48 7.87
C PHE A 248 6.54 25.46 9.27
N TRP A 249 6.65 26.60 9.97
CA TRP A 249 6.07 26.80 11.30
C TRP A 249 5.22 28.07 11.31
N PRO A 250 3.94 27.98 10.92
CA PRO A 250 3.03 29.13 10.85
C PRO A 250 2.98 29.93 12.16
N THR A 251 3.00 29.24 13.29
CA THR A 251 2.86 29.87 14.62
C THR A 251 4.17 29.92 15.38
N ALA A 252 5.25 30.38 14.74
CA ALA A 252 6.53 30.58 15.41
C ALA A 252 6.33 31.39 16.70
N LEU A 253 6.86 30.90 17.82
CA LEU A 253 6.60 31.47 19.16
C LEU A 253 6.99 32.95 19.25
N SER A 254 8.01 33.37 18.51
CA SER A 254 8.53 34.74 18.47
C SER A 254 7.55 35.76 17.88
N GLU A 255 6.67 35.35 16.96
CA GLU A 255 5.75 36.27 16.26
C GLU A 255 4.32 36.24 16.83
N ARG A 256 4.08 35.38 17.83
CA ARG A 256 2.74 35.12 18.38
C ARG A 256 2.02 36.38 18.86
N ARG A 257 2.73 37.34 19.46
CA ARG A 257 2.15 38.60 19.94
C ARG A 257 1.63 39.47 18.77
N ASN A 258 2.41 39.59 17.70
CA ASN A 258 2.06 40.38 16.52
C ASN A 258 0.88 39.77 15.75
N ILE A 259 0.85 38.44 15.66
CA ILE A 259 -0.27 37.71 15.06
C ILE A 259 -1.57 37.95 15.85
N ILE A 260 -1.50 37.94 17.19
CA ILE A 260 -2.66 38.19 18.04
C ILE A 260 -3.16 39.64 17.93
N SER A 261 -2.26 40.63 17.92
CA SER A 261 -2.66 42.03 17.77
C SER A 261 -3.29 42.29 16.40
N ARG A 262 -2.69 41.77 15.32
CA ARG A 262 -3.23 41.81 13.95
C ARG A 262 -4.61 41.17 13.86
N TYR A 263 -4.79 40.00 14.47
CA TYR A 263 -6.09 39.32 14.54
C TYR A 263 -7.14 40.15 15.29
N LYS A 264 -6.78 40.74 16.44
CA LYS A 264 -7.71 41.59 17.21
C LYS A 264 -8.17 42.80 16.39
N TYR A 265 -7.26 43.48 15.70
CA TYR A 265 -7.57 44.59 14.80
C TYR A 265 -8.46 44.16 13.63
N LEU A 266 -8.11 43.09 12.91
CA LEU A 266 -8.94 42.64 11.78
C LEU A 266 -10.31 42.13 12.25
N LYS A 267 -10.42 41.59 13.47
CA LYS A 267 -11.70 41.14 14.04
C LYS A 267 -12.67 42.31 14.24
N THR A 268 -12.20 43.52 14.59
CA THR A 268 -13.09 44.68 14.75
C THR A 268 -13.63 45.18 13.41
N ILE A 269 -12.88 45.01 12.32
CA ILE A 269 -13.26 45.48 10.98
C ILE A 269 -14.11 44.45 10.22
N TYR A 270 -13.68 43.18 10.23
CA TYR A 270 -14.18 42.14 9.32
C TYR A 270 -14.93 41.00 10.03
N GLY A 271 -15.05 41.07 11.36
CA GLY A 271 -15.59 39.99 12.17
C GLY A 271 -14.65 38.79 12.28
N ARG A 272 -15.04 37.84 13.14
CA ARG A 272 -14.17 36.73 13.59
C ARG A 272 -13.71 35.81 12.46
N ARG A 273 -14.60 35.45 11.54
CA ARG A 273 -14.36 34.44 10.50
C ARG A 273 -13.36 34.94 9.46
N LEU A 274 -13.58 36.14 8.92
CA LEU A 274 -12.74 36.72 7.89
C LEU A 274 -11.37 37.14 8.47
N ALA A 275 -11.34 37.68 9.68
CA ALA A 275 -10.08 37.99 10.37
C ALA A 275 -9.18 36.75 10.58
N ARG A 276 -9.73 35.60 10.97
CA ARG A 276 -8.97 34.35 11.08
C ARG A 276 -8.41 33.90 9.74
N ALA A 277 -9.21 34.01 8.67
CA ALA A 277 -8.80 33.59 7.34
C ALA A 277 -7.64 34.45 6.82
N ILE A 278 -7.72 35.77 6.95
CA ILE A 278 -6.69 36.73 6.54
C ILE A 278 -5.38 36.47 7.32
N VAL A 279 -5.45 36.43 8.65
CA VAL A 279 -4.25 36.22 9.47
C VAL A 279 -3.61 34.86 9.20
N GLY A 280 -4.42 33.80 9.05
CA GLY A 280 -3.90 32.48 8.70
C GLY A 280 -3.18 32.46 7.35
N GLU A 281 -3.60 33.29 6.41
CA GLU A 281 -2.99 33.43 5.09
C GLU A 281 -1.68 34.21 5.13
N GLU A 282 -1.67 35.36 5.80
CA GLU A 282 -0.45 36.16 6.03
C GLU A 282 0.64 35.29 6.68
N VAL A 283 0.25 34.56 7.72
CA VAL A 283 1.11 33.65 8.47
C VAL A 283 1.61 32.47 7.64
N SER A 284 0.74 31.82 6.85
CA SER A 284 1.15 30.70 5.99
C SER A 284 2.08 31.13 4.88
N GLY A 285 1.82 32.29 4.27
CA GLY A 285 2.68 32.89 3.25
C GLY A 285 4.06 33.21 3.82
N GLN A 286 4.15 33.84 5.00
CA GLN A 286 5.43 34.09 5.67
C GLN A 286 6.19 32.78 5.99
N ALA A 287 5.49 31.77 6.51
CA ALA A 287 6.11 30.48 6.82
C ALA A 287 6.68 29.77 5.58
N LEU A 288 6.00 29.84 4.42
CA LEU A 288 6.52 29.31 3.15
C LEU A 288 7.80 30.03 2.70
N LYS A 289 7.85 31.35 2.85
CA LYS A 289 9.03 32.16 2.49
C LYS A 289 10.26 31.79 3.32
N ILE A 290 10.05 31.69 4.64
CA ILE A 290 11.11 31.44 5.61
C ILE A 290 11.58 29.98 5.56
N ALA A 291 10.68 29.02 5.34
CA ALA A 291 11.00 27.59 5.32
C ALA A 291 12.17 27.27 4.38
N ASN A 292 13.18 26.59 4.94
CA ASN A 292 14.44 26.31 4.28
C ASN A 292 15.23 25.20 5.01
N THR A 293 14.76 23.97 4.89
CA THR A 293 15.34 22.80 5.56
C THR A 293 16.26 22.00 4.64
N ALA A 294 17.26 21.34 5.22
CA ALA A 294 18.08 20.32 4.55
C ALA A 294 17.53 18.90 4.78
N ALA A 295 16.32 18.78 5.33
CA ALA A 295 15.60 17.52 5.50
C ALA A 295 14.27 17.58 4.77
N ALA A 296 13.66 16.43 4.51
CA ALA A 296 12.31 16.33 3.98
C ALA A 296 11.53 15.29 4.78
N ARG A 297 10.21 15.41 4.84
CA ARG A 297 9.37 14.43 5.53
C ARG A 297 8.43 13.76 4.53
N ILE A 298 8.53 12.44 4.38
CA ILE A 298 7.44 11.67 3.79
C ILE A 298 6.33 11.60 4.83
N ALA A 299 5.32 12.43 4.66
CA ALA A 299 4.25 12.60 5.63
C ALA A 299 3.14 11.55 5.46
N ARG A 300 2.98 11.04 4.23
CA ARG A 300 1.90 10.12 3.88
C ARG A 300 2.31 9.26 2.69
N VAL A 301 1.98 7.97 2.76
CA VAL A 301 2.09 7.03 1.64
C VAL A 301 0.79 6.25 1.61
N VAL A 302 0.06 6.33 0.51
CA VAL A 302 -1.19 5.58 0.33
C VAL A 302 -1.08 4.78 -0.95
N VAL A 303 -1.41 3.50 -0.86
CA VAL A 303 -1.48 2.57 -1.98
C VAL A 303 -2.89 2.00 -2.01
N HIS A 304 -3.47 1.94 -3.20
CA HIS A 304 -4.77 1.34 -3.44
C HIS A 304 -4.83 -0.09 -2.88
N PRO A 305 -5.91 -0.50 -2.17
CA PRO A 305 -5.96 -1.79 -1.47
C PRO A 305 -5.59 -2.99 -2.32
N ASP A 306 -6.11 -3.08 -3.54
CA ASP A 306 -5.83 -4.19 -4.46
C ASP A 306 -4.36 -4.27 -4.87
N TYR A 307 -3.62 -3.16 -4.76
CA TYR A 307 -2.22 -3.05 -5.13
C TYR A 307 -1.29 -3.08 -3.90
N ARG A 308 -1.83 -3.30 -2.69
CA ARG A 308 -1.04 -3.45 -1.45
C ARG A 308 -0.31 -4.79 -1.43
N GLY A 309 0.92 -4.77 -0.94
CA GLY A 309 1.79 -5.96 -0.95
C GLY A 309 2.41 -6.25 -2.31
N ASP A 310 2.13 -5.44 -3.33
CA ASP A 310 2.67 -5.62 -4.66
C ASP A 310 4.02 -4.93 -4.92
N GLY A 311 4.75 -4.58 -3.86
CA GLY A 311 6.01 -3.84 -4.00
C GLY A 311 5.80 -2.36 -4.37
N LEU A 312 4.62 -1.98 -4.84
CA LEU A 312 4.24 -0.59 -5.14
C LEU A 312 4.48 0.35 -3.96
N GLY A 313 4.19 -0.07 -2.72
CA GLY A 313 4.51 0.75 -1.54
C GLY A 313 6.01 1.07 -1.37
N VAL A 314 6.88 0.09 -1.65
CA VAL A 314 8.34 0.29 -1.63
C VAL A 314 8.76 1.18 -2.80
N LEU A 315 8.20 0.94 -3.99
CA LEU A 315 8.44 1.74 -5.19
C LEU A 315 8.05 3.20 -4.98
N SER A 316 6.87 3.48 -4.42
CA SER A 316 6.40 4.84 -4.12
C SER A 316 7.37 5.58 -3.22
N VAL A 317 7.87 4.92 -2.17
CA VAL A 317 8.85 5.52 -1.25
C VAL A 317 10.18 5.78 -1.96
N LYS A 318 10.69 4.83 -2.75
CA LYS A 318 11.94 5.01 -3.52
C LYS A 318 11.82 6.14 -4.55
N ALA A 319 10.73 6.19 -5.31
CA ALA A 319 10.46 7.26 -6.26
C ALA A 319 10.39 8.62 -5.56
N ALA A 320 9.77 8.70 -4.38
CA ALA A 320 9.75 9.93 -3.58
C ALA A 320 11.15 10.33 -3.09
N ILE A 321 12.02 9.39 -2.70
CA ILE A 321 13.42 9.68 -2.33
C ILE A 321 14.17 10.31 -3.52
N GLU A 322 14.05 9.74 -4.72
CA GLU A 322 14.68 10.27 -5.93
C GLU A 322 14.17 11.66 -6.26
N TRP A 323 12.85 11.85 -6.24
CA TRP A 323 12.21 13.15 -6.42
C TRP A 323 12.70 14.19 -5.41
N ILE A 324 12.77 13.84 -4.12
CA ILE A 324 13.31 14.71 -3.06
C ILE A 324 14.77 15.08 -3.32
N ARG A 325 15.59 14.12 -3.73
CA ARG A 325 17.02 14.31 -3.99
C ARG A 325 17.25 15.25 -5.18
N GLU A 326 16.57 14.98 -6.30
CA GLU A 326 16.77 15.68 -7.56
C GLU A 326 16.14 17.09 -7.54
N ARG A 327 14.95 17.22 -6.95
CA ARG A 327 14.18 18.48 -6.97
C ARG A 327 14.21 19.25 -5.65
N ARG A 328 14.92 18.74 -4.63
CA ARG A 328 15.08 19.37 -3.30
C ARG A 328 13.75 19.68 -2.61
N ILE A 329 12.81 18.76 -2.75
CA ILE A 329 11.41 18.89 -2.29
C ILE A 329 11.33 18.92 -0.75
N PRO A 330 10.42 19.71 -0.17
CA PRO A 330 9.38 20.48 -0.85
C PRO A 330 9.75 21.90 -1.31
N GLU A 331 10.74 22.54 -0.68
CA GLU A 331 11.02 23.97 -0.87
C GLU A 331 11.78 24.29 -2.15
N MET A 332 12.44 23.28 -2.76
CA MET A 332 13.30 23.46 -3.94
C MET A 332 14.49 24.39 -3.67
N LYS A 333 15.04 24.41 -2.45
CA LYS A 333 16.14 25.32 -2.02
C LYS A 333 17.42 24.55 -1.66
N LYS A 334 17.63 24.27 -0.37
CA LYS A 334 18.80 23.52 0.14
C LYS A 334 18.80 22.08 -0.38
N ARG A 335 20.00 21.55 -0.65
CA ARG A 335 20.20 20.11 -0.85
C ARG A 335 19.73 19.35 0.39
N LYS A 336 19.09 18.20 0.15
CA LYS A 336 18.51 17.37 1.21
C LYS A 336 19.54 16.34 1.67
N HIS A 337 19.79 16.29 2.96
CA HIS A 337 20.70 15.37 3.63
C HIS A 337 19.99 14.12 4.15
N ILE A 338 18.71 14.25 4.53
CA ILE A 338 17.96 13.18 5.18
C ILE A 338 16.46 13.27 4.85
N VAL A 339 15.81 12.12 4.75
CA VAL A 339 14.35 12.01 4.66
C VAL A 339 13.83 11.34 5.91
N GLU A 340 12.89 11.96 6.62
CA GLU A 340 12.23 11.39 7.80
C GLU A 340 10.79 10.95 7.48
N THR A 341 10.27 9.98 8.21
CA THR A 341 8.85 9.59 8.20
C THR A 341 8.39 9.23 9.61
N ILE A 342 7.12 9.44 9.90
CA ILE A 342 6.47 9.04 11.15
C ILE A 342 5.30 8.14 10.79
N ALA A 343 5.44 6.83 11.01
CA ALA A 343 4.52 5.86 10.42
C ALA A 343 4.19 4.70 11.38
N MET A 344 3.05 4.78 12.08
CA MET A 344 2.58 3.69 12.95
C MET A 344 2.51 2.33 12.25
N MET A 345 2.08 2.32 10.98
CA MET A 345 1.97 1.11 10.18
C MET A 345 3.32 0.43 9.89
N ALA A 346 4.45 1.14 10.04
CA ALA A 346 5.77 0.54 9.86
C ALA A 346 6.09 -0.52 10.92
N ARG A 347 5.37 -0.54 12.06
CA ARG A 347 5.47 -1.62 13.06
C ARG A 347 4.94 -2.96 12.55
N TYR A 348 4.04 -2.92 11.57
CA TYR A 348 3.30 -4.10 11.08
C TYR A 348 3.66 -4.45 9.65
N ASN A 349 4.41 -3.57 8.96
CA ASN A 349 4.83 -3.79 7.59
C ASN A 349 6.21 -3.17 7.33
N PRO A 350 7.22 -3.95 6.89
CA PRO A 350 8.59 -3.48 6.73
C PRO A 350 8.82 -2.69 5.43
N PHE A 351 7.81 -2.10 4.79
CA PHE A 351 8.01 -1.48 3.47
C PHE A 351 8.95 -0.27 3.49
N PHE A 352 8.97 0.53 4.56
CA PHE A 352 9.96 1.61 4.71
C PHE A 352 11.38 1.04 4.89
N GLU A 353 11.55 -0.01 5.69
CA GLU A 353 12.85 -0.69 5.86
C GLU A 353 13.33 -1.31 4.55
N LYS A 354 12.44 -1.96 3.79
CA LYS A 354 12.72 -2.46 2.43
C LYS A 354 13.06 -1.36 1.44
N ALA A 355 12.61 -0.13 1.69
CA ALA A 355 13.02 1.06 0.93
C ALA A 355 14.37 1.64 1.41
N GLY A 356 14.94 1.12 2.50
CA GLY A 356 16.24 1.51 3.06
C GLY A 356 16.16 2.46 4.25
N PHE A 357 14.98 2.68 4.85
CA PHE A 357 14.86 3.51 6.05
C PHE A 357 15.33 2.75 7.29
N TYR A 358 16.01 3.47 8.19
CA TYR A 358 16.39 3.01 9.52
C TYR A 358 15.38 3.50 10.55
N TYR A 359 14.90 2.61 11.40
CA TYR A 359 14.18 3.00 12.61
C TYR A 359 15.12 3.70 13.58
N MET A 360 14.74 4.88 14.03
CA MET A 360 15.57 5.72 14.89
C MET A 360 15.07 5.72 16.33
N TRP A 361 13.79 6.05 16.54
CA TRP A 361 13.16 6.14 17.85
C TRP A 361 11.65 6.31 17.73
N ASP A 362 10.95 6.26 18.85
CA ASP A 362 9.55 6.69 18.94
C ASP A 362 9.45 8.17 19.31
N THR A 363 8.50 8.89 18.72
CA THR A 363 8.14 10.25 19.15
C THR A 363 7.72 10.25 20.62
N GLY A 364 7.64 11.43 21.24
CA GLY A 364 7.09 11.58 22.60
C GLY A 364 5.69 10.96 22.78
N SER A 365 4.92 10.85 21.69
CA SER A 365 3.61 10.20 21.65
C SER A 365 3.64 8.70 21.27
N GLY A 366 4.81 8.08 21.17
CA GLY A 366 4.96 6.65 20.87
C GLY A 366 4.87 6.27 19.39
N ARG A 367 4.95 7.25 18.46
CA ARG A 367 4.89 6.97 17.02
C ARG A 367 6.29 6.73 16.46
N PRO A 368 6.54 5.66 15.70
CA PRO A 368 7.89 5.35 15.23
C PRO A 368 8.35 6.36 14.19
N VAL A 369 9.60 6.79 14.35
CA VAL A 369 10.34 7.67 13.44
C VAL A 369 11.36 6.83 12.71
N LEU A 370 11.30 6.86 11.38
CA LEU A 370 12.29 6.24 10.52
C LEU A 370 12.97 7.29 9.66
N MET A 371 14.24 7.08 9.32
CA MET A 371 15.03 8.01 8.53
C MET A 371 15.84 7.32 7.43
N TYR A 372 15.96 7.98 6.29
CA TYR A 372 16.76 7.56 5.14
C TYR A 372 17.87 8.59 4.87
N PRO A 373 19.15 8.19 4.85
CA PRO A 373 20.25 9.10 4.55
C PRO A 373 20.33 9.39 3.04
N LEU A 374 20.39 10.67 2.67
CA LEU A 374 20.66 11.10 1.29
C LEU A 374 22.14 11.43 1.04
N THR A 375 22.93 11.53 2.12
CA THR A 375 24.35 11.92 2.10
C THR A 375 25.16 11.01 3.01
N LEU A 376 26.46 10.87 2.74
CA LEU A 376 27.39 10.10 3.58
C LEU A 376 27.46 10.65 5.01
N GLU A 377 27.37 11.97 5.19
CA GLU A 377 27.34 12.58 6.53
C GLU A 377 26.10 12.12 7.32
N ALA A 378 24.93 12.10 6.68
CA ALA A 378 23.70 11.62 7.33
C ALA A 378 23.79 10.13 7.68
N GLU A 379 24.34 9.32 6.79
CA GLU A 379 24.53 7.89 7.03
C GLU A 379 25.46 7.63 8.21
N LYS A 380 26.62 8.30 8.25
CA LYS A 380 27.57 8.20 9.36
C LYS A 380 26.91 8.56 10.69
N ARG A 381 26.18 9.67 10.76
CA ARG A 381 25.47 10.09 11.98
C ARG A 381 24.38 9.11 12.42
N ILE A 382 23.63 8.53 11.47
CA ILE A 382 22.64 7.49 11.78
C ILE A 382 23.34 6.27 12.40
N ARG A 383 24.43 5.78 11.78
CA ARG A 383 25.17 4.62 12.29
C ARG A 383 25.75 4.88 13.68
N GLU A 384 26.44 6.00 13.87
CA GLU A 384 26.98 6.40 15.17
C GLU A 384 25.89 6.47 16.26
N PHE A 385 24.71 6.98 15.93
CA PHE A 385 23.58 6.99 16.85
C PHE A 385 23.09 5.58 17.18
N LEU A 386 22.90 4.73 16.16
CA LEU A 386 22.46 3.35 16.34
C LEU A 386 23.47 2.51 17.15
N GLU A 387 24.76 2.84 17.11
CA GLU A 387 25.81 2.14 17.86
C GLU A 387 25.93 2.65 19.30
N LYS A 388 25.89 3.97 19.51
CA LYS A 388 26.21 4.61 20.81
C LYS A 388 24.99 4.79 21.72
N ASP A 389 23.80 4.99 21.16
CA ASP A 389 22.62 5.25 21.99
C ASP A 389 22.19 3.95 22.72
N PRO A 390 21.98 4.00 24.06
CA PRO A 390 21.67 2.80 24.85
C PRO A 390 20.42 2.04 24.41
N TYR A 391 19.45 2.73 23.79
CA TYR A 391 18.19 2.14 23.34
C TYR A 391 18.26 1.79 21.85
N ALA A 392 18.87 2.64 21.04
CA ALA A 392 18.93 2.43 19.60
C ALA A 392 19.75 1.20 19.19
N LYS A 393 20.80 0.90 19.95
CA LYS A 393 21.64 -0.29 19.76
C LYS A 393 20.91 -1.62 19.92
N ILE A 394 19.77 -1.65 20.59
CA ILE A 394 18.98 -2.88 20.81
C ILE A 394 18.22 -3.27 19.54
N HIS A 395 17.75 -2.27 18.78
CA HIS A 395 16.97 -2.50 17.58
C HIS A 395 17.79 -2.40 16.30
N CYS A 396 19.00 -1.81 16.33
CA CYS A 396 19.93 -1.72 15.20
C CYS A 396 19.25 -1.21 13.91
N GLY A 397 18.44 -0.17 14.03
CA GLY A 397 17.72 0.38 12.87
C GLY A 397 16.51 -0.42 12.37
N LYS A 398 16.12 -1.53 13.02
CA LYS A 398 14.96 -2.36 12.63
C LYS A 398 13.78 -2.16 13.58
N LEU A 399 12.65 -1.74 13.04
CA LEU A 399 11.37 -1.62 13.74
C LEU A 399 10.54 -2.89 13.61
N TYR A 400 10.35 -3.35 12.37
CA TYR A 400 9.50 -4.49 12.08
C TYR A 400 10.21 -5.80 12.47
N ARG A 401 9.56 -6.56 13.34
CA ARG A 401 9.93 -7.94 13.68
C ARG A 401 8.68 -8.78 13.54
N SER A 402 8.74 -9.81 12.69
CA SER A 402 7.58 -10.68 12.52
C SER A 402 7.24 -11.37 13.83
N ARG A 403 5.97 -11.31 14.21
CA ARG A 403 5.43 -11.95 15.42
C ARG A 403 4.73 -13.26 15.15
N TYR A 404 4.47 -13.59 13.89
CA TYR A 404 4.03 -14.94 13.52
C TYR A 404 5.09 -16.00 13.91
N GLY A 405 6.35 -15.72 13.61
CA GLY A 405 7.48 -16.59 13.96
C GLY A 405 7.55 -17.87 13.12
N THR A 406 8.14 -18.92 13.70
CA THR A 406 8.19 -20.27 13.14
C THR A 406 7.24 -21.21 13.86
N VAL A 407 6.92 -22.33 13.22
CA VAL A 407 6.22 -23.44 13.86
C VAL A 407 7.22 -24.58 14.11
N GLU A 408 6.93 -25.41 15.11
CA GLU A 408 7.62 -26.69 15.26
C GLU A 408 7.34 -27.56 14.03
N LYS A 409 8.36 -27.82 13.22
CA LYS A 409 8.24 -28.65 12.02
C LYS A 409 7.82 -30.07 12.38
N MET A 410 7.14 -30.74 11.45
CA MET A 410 6.93 -32.19 11.57
C MET A 410 8.27 -32.91 11.74
N SER A 411 8.34 -33.89 12.64
CA SER A 411 9.60 -34.61 12.94
C SER A 411 10.06 -35.48 11.78
N ASP A 412 9.11 -36.04 11.04
CA ASP A 412 9.32 -37.08 10.02
C ASP A 412 8.45 -36.80 8.79
N PRO A 413 8.71 -37.44 7.64
CA PRO A 413 7.83 -37.34 6.49
C PRO A 413 6.49 -38.05 6.72
N ILE A 414 5.46 -37.62 5.97
CA ILE A 414 4.24 -38.41 5.79
C ILE A 414 4.55 -39.50 4.76
N ILE A 415 4.34 -40.76 5.14
CA ILE A 415 4.63 -41.93 4.30
C ILE A 415 3.31 -42.63 3.96
N ILE A 416 2.98 -42.67 2.67
CA ILE A 416 1.81 -43.34 2.12
C ILE A 416 2.30 -44.63 1.46
N GLU A 417 1.86 -45.79 1.96
CA GLU A 417 2.27 -47.12 1.50
C GLU A 417 1.06 -47.93 1.04
N ASN A 418 1.09 -48.38 -0.22
CA ASN A 418 0.08 -49.23 -0.84
C ASN A 418 -1.36 -48.72 -0.66
N LEU A 419 -1.56 -47.40 -0.65
CA LEU A 419 -2.85 -46.78 -0.36
C LEU A 419 -3.86 -47.07 -1.48
N THR A 420 -4.96 -47.72 -1.11
CA THR A 420 -6.10 -47.99 -1.99
C THR A 420 -7.37 -47.45 -1.36
N LYS A 421 -8.15 -46.70 -2.16
CA LYS A 421 -9.50 -46.26 -1.80
C LYS A 421 -10.47 -46.61 -2.91
N THR A 422 -11.47 -47.42 -2.56
CA THR A 422 -12.59 -47.78 -3.42
C THR A 422 -13.81 -46.93 -3.06
N TYR A 423 -14.60 -46.60 -4.08
CA TYR A 423 -15.94 -46.05 -3.93
C TYR A 423 -16.95 -47.09 -4.39
N SER A 424 -17.84 -47.50 -3.48
CA SER A 424 -18.94 -48.41 -3.76
C SER A 424 -20.27 -47.68 -3.59
N SER A 425 -21.09 -47.61 -4.63
CA SER A 425 -22.46 -47.08 -4.55
C SER A 425 -23.47 -48.11 -5.05
N ILE A 426 -24.52 -48.32 -4.27
CA ILE A 426 -25.63 -49.19 -4.65
C ILE A 426 -26.72 -48.29 -5.24
N LEU A 427 -26.86 -48.31 -6.57
CA LEU A 427 -27.96 -47.67 -7.26
C LEU A 427 -29.17 -48.59 -7.19
N ASP A 428 -30.10 -48.28 -6.28
CA ASP A 428 -31.34 -49.01 -6.06
C ASP A 428 -32.56 -48.17 -6.48
N VAL A 429 -33.26 -48.64 -7.52
CA VAL A 429 -34.47 -48.02 -8.08
C VAL A 429 -35.65 -48.03 -7.10
N LYS A 430 -35.60 -48.85 -6.03
CA LYS A 430 -36.63 -48.92 -4.99
C LYS A 430 -36.82 -47.61 -4.20
N ARG A 431 -35.88 -46.67 -4.31
CA ARG A 431 -35.95 -45.36 -3.64
C ARG A 431 -36.47 -44.22 -4.54
N LEU A 432 -36.76 -44.51 -5.82
CA LEU A 432 -37.24 -43.52 -6.78
C LEU A 432 -38.78 -43.49 -6.87
N PRO A 433 -39.39 -42.32 -7.18
CA PRO A 433 -40.80 -42.20 -7.49
C PRO A 433 -41.25 -43.18 -8.59
N PRO A 434 -42.51 -43.68 -8.57
CA PRO A 434 -42.99 -44.74 -9.46
C PRO A 434 -42.74 -44.46 -10.95
N LYS A 435 -43.06 -43.26 -11.43
CA LYS A 435 -42.84 -42.85 -12.83
C LYS A 435 -41.38 -42.91 -13.26
N LEU A 436 -40.42 -42.59 -12.39
CA LEU A 436 -38.98 -42.65 -12.69
C LEU A 436 -38.45 -44.08 -12.58
N ARG A 437 -39.04 -44.88 -11.69
CA ARG A 437 -38.74 -46.30 -11.54
C ARG A 437 -39.11 -47.08 -12.80
N ASP A 438 -40.30 -46.85 -13.35
CA ASP A 438 -40.77 -47.54 -14.55
C ASP A 438 -39.90 -47.25 -15.77
N VAL A 439 -39.46 -46.00 -15.92
CA VAL A 439 -38.51 -45.59 -16.97
C VAL A 439 -37.16 -46.31 -16.82
N LEU A 440 -36.56 -46.31 -15.62
CA LEU A 440 -35.27 -46.96 -15.40
C LEU A 440 -35.33 -48.50 -15.46
N LEU A 441 -36.46 -49.09 -15.07
CA LEU A 441 -36.72 -50.53 -15.23
C LEU A 441 -36.88 -50.90 -16.71
N ALA A 442 -37.47 -50.04 -17.54
CA ALA A 442 -37.55 -50.23 -18.99
C ALA A 442 -36.16 -50.23 -19.66
N PHE A 443 -35.17 -49.55 -19.08
CA PHE A 443 -33.76 -49.63 -19.48
C PHE A 443 -32.97 -50.76 -18.77
N GLY A 444 -33.64 -51.67 -18.05
CA GLY A 444 -33.02 -52.84 -17.41
C GLY A 444 -32.25 -52.55 -16.11
N VAL A 445 -32.34 -51.33 -15.56
CA VAL A 445 -31.62 -50.95 -14.34
C VAL A 445 -32.42 -51.41 -13.12
N LYS A 446 -32.07 -52.56 -12.50
CA LYS A 446 -32.77 -53.11 -11.31
C LYS A 446 -32.03 -52.91 -9.99
N ARG A 447 -30.72 -53.14 -9.97
CA ARG A 447 -29.80 -52.87 -8.85
C ARG A 447 -28.38 -52.94 -9.41
N ARG A 448 -27.63 -51.83 -9.37
CA ARG A 448 -26.23 -51.82 -9.81
C ARG A 448 -25.34 -51.42 -8.65
N VAL A 449 -24.44 -52.31 -8.26
CA VAL A 449 -23.31 -51.93 -7.41
C VAL A 449 -22.25 -51.36 -8.35
N VAL A 450 -21.95 -50.08 -8.18
CA VAL A 450 -20.86 -49.41 -8.88
C VAL A 450 -19.68 -49.36 -7.92
N GLU A 451 -18.67 -50.19 -8.18
CA GLU A 451 -17.40 -50.16 -7.46
C GLU A 451 -16.32 -49.59 -8.37
N LYS A 452 -15.64 -48.56 -7.91
CA LYS A 452 -14.57 -47.89 -8.67
C LYS A 452 -13.39 -47.61 -7.76
N TYR A 453 -12.18 -47.94 -8.21
CA TYR A 453 -10.97 -47.46 -7.59
C TYR A 453 -10.85 -45.95 -7.79
N VAL A 454 -10.83 -45.21 -6.68
CA VAL A 454 -10.51 -43.77 -6.68
C VAL A 454 -9.00 -43.58 -6.56
N LEU A 455 -8.36 -44.40 -5.73
CA LEU A 455 -6.91 -44.51 -5.57
C LEU A 455 -6.54 -46.00 -5.51
N ARG A 456 -5.48 -46.41 -6.20
CA ARG A 456 -5.03 -47.82 -6.25
C ARG A 456 -3.52 -47.87 -6.05
N ASN A 457 -3.09 -48.59 -5.02
CA ASN A 457 -1.68 -48.88 -4.71
C ASN A 457 -0.76 -47.63 -4.75
N VAL A 458 -1.21 -46.53 -4.13
CA VAL A 458 -0.49 -45.26 -4.12
C VAL A 458 0.66 -45.31 -3.12
N ASN A 459 1.86 -44.94 -3.57
CA ASN A 459 3.08 -44.90 -2.76
C ASN A 459 3.73 -43.52 -2.88
N ILE A 460 3.64 -42.68 -1.85
CA ILE A 460 4.11 -41.28 -1.87
C ILE A 460 4.72 -40.92 -0.52
N VAL A 461 5.83 -40.18 -0.54
CA VAL A 461 6.45 -39.59 0.65
C VAL A 461 6.33 -38.06 0.57
N ILE A 462 5.90 -37.40 1.63
CA ILE A 462 5.85 -35.93 1.73
C ILE A 462 6.76 -35.48 2.88
N GLY A 463 7.80 -34.73 2.56
CA GLY A 463 8.80 -34.26 3.51
C GLY A 463 8.33 -33.08 4.37
N PRO A 464 8.88 -32.90 5.59
CA PRO A 464 8.60 -31.73 6.43
C PRO A 464 8.94 -30.41 5.74
N GLY A 465 7.99 -29.48 5.72
CA GLY A 465 8.14 -28.16 5.11
C GLY A 465 8.03 -28.13 3.59
N GLU A 466 7.73 -29.26 2.93
CA GLU A 466 7.46 -29.29 1.49
C GLU A 466 6.16 -28.55 1.18
N ILE A 467 6.18 -27.79 0.07
CA ILE A 467 4.98 -27.33 -0.62
C ILE A 467 4.63 -28.37 -1.69
N VAL A 468 3.49 -29.02 -1.53
CA VAL A 468 2.98 -30.07 -2.43
C VAL A 468 1.72 -29.58 -3.12
N VAL A 469 1.66 -29.72 -4.45
CA VAL A 469 0.46 -29.42 -5.22
C VAL A 469 -0.13 -30.70 -5.80
N VAL A 470 -1.42 -30.92 -5.56
CA VAL A 470 -2.20 -32.06 -6.06
C VAL A 470 -3.02 -31.62 -7.28
N VAL A 471 -2.73 -32.21 -8.43
CA VAL A 471 -3.31 -31.87 -9.74
C VAL A 471 -4.08 -33.05 -10.29
N GLY A 472 -5.20 -32.79 -10.98
CA GLY A 472 -6.02 -33.83 -11.59
C GLY A 472 -7.39 -33.33 -12.00
N ALA A 473 -8.03 -33.95 -12.99
CA ALA A 473 -9.34 -33.55 -13.48
C ALA A 473 -10.42 -33.47 -12.35
N SER A 474 -11.53 -32.78 -12.62
CA SER A 474 -12.66 -32.81 -11.69
C SER A 474 -13.14 -34.26 -11.51
N GLY A 475 -13.40 -34.67 -10.26
CA GLY A 475 -13.75 -36.05 -9.95
C GLY A 475 -12.60 -37.07 -10.02
N ALA A 476 -11.35 -36.64 -10.25
CA ALA A 476 -10.20 -37.56 -10.35
C ALA A 476 -9.81 -38.23 -9.01
N GLY A 477 -10.26 -37.71 -7.87
CA GLY A 477 -9.94 -38.26 -6.54
C GLY A 477 -9.04 -37.36 -5.66
N LYS A 478 -8.79 -36.11 -6.05
CA LYS A 478 -7.98 -35.14 -5.27
C LYS A 478 -8.48 -34.97 -3.83
N THR A 479 -9.74 -34.60 -3.66
CA THR A 479 -10.38 -34.47 -2.34
C THR A 479 -10.30 -35.78 -1.55
N THR A 480 -10.49 -36.92 -2.21
CA THR A 480 -10.37 -38.24 -1.57
C THR A 480 -8.95 -38.48 -1.06
N PHE A 481 -7.91 -38.18 -1.85
CA PHE A 481 -6.52 -38.26 -1.41
C PHE A 481 -6.24 -37.37 -0.19
N LEU A 482 -6.71 -36.12 -0.22
CA LEU A 482 -6.58 -35.21 0.93
C LEU A 482 -7.30 -35.74 2.18
N ARG A 483 -8.51 -36.30 2.02
CA ARG A 483 -9.26 -36.94 3.13
C ARG A 483 -8.47 -38.09 3.74
N MET A 484 -7.75 -38.90 2.96
CA MET A 484 -6.94 -39.99 3.52
C MET A 484 -5.84 -39.46 4.44
N ILE A 485 -5.15 -38.38 4.03
CA ILE A 485 -4.13 -37.73 4.87
C ILE A 485 -4.77 -37.13 6.12
N ILE A 486 -5.89 -36.42 5.97
CA ILE A 486 -6.62 -35.81 7.09
C ILE A 486 -7.08 -36.87 8.10
N GLY A 487 -7.65 -37.97 7.63
CA GLY A 487 -8.11 -39.08 8.48
C GLY A 487 -6.97 -39.82 9.17
N ALA A 488 -5.77 -39.88 8.58
CA ALA A 488 -4.59 -40.45 9.23
C ALA A 488 -4.12 -39.64 10.45
N VAL A 489 -4.26 -38.31 10.38
CA VAL A 489 -3.94 -37.41 11.51
C VAL A 489 -5.09 -37.34 12.52
N ARG A 490 -6.32 -37.15 12.05
CA ARG A 490 -7.54 -37.05 12.86
C ARG A 490 -8.28 -38.38 12.88
N LYS A 491 -7.79 -39.31 13.68
CA LYS A 491 -8.30 -40.70 13.76
C LYS A 491 -9.80 -40.78 14.07
N GLU A 492 -10.34 -39.81 14.79
CA GLU A 492 -11.77 -39.68 15.09
C GLU A 492 -12.66 -39.57 13.82
N LEU A 493 -12.12 -39.02 12.73
CA LEU A 493 -12.83 -38.91 11.44
C LEU A 493 -12.90 -40.24 10.68
N GLN A 494 -12.07 -41.24 11.03
CA GLN A 494 -12.07 -42.56 10.36
C GLN A 494 -13.33 -43.38 10.66
N SER A 495 -14.17 -42.94 11.61
CA SER A 495 -15.54 -43.43 11.77
C SER A 495 -16.39 -43.23 10.51
N GLN A 496 -16.05 -42.23 9.69
CA GLN A 496 -16.64 -42.00 8.38
C GLN A 496 -15.76 -42.65 7.31
N ASP A 497 -16.33 -43.59 6.55
CA ASP A 497 -15.60 -44.38 5.54
C ASP A 497 -14.79 -43.51 4.56
N LYS A 498 -15.29 -42.33 4.20
CA LYS A 498 -14.60 -41.39 3.29
C LYS A 498 -13.25 -40.85 3.79
N TYR A 499 -12.91 -40.99 5.07
CA TYR A 499 -11.63 -40.61 5.68
C TYR A 499 -10.71 -41.81 5.95
N LYS A 500 -11.20 -43.02 5.68
CA LYS A 500 -10.48 -44.27 5.95
C LYS A 500 -10.03 -44.91 4.63
N PRO A 501 -8.77 -45.39 4.55
CA PRO A 501 -8.33 -46.20 3.41
C PRO A 501 -9.09 -47.53 3.36
N THR A 502 -9.30 -48.05 2.15
CA THR A 502 -9.80 -49.42 1.98
C THR A 502 -8.66 -50.41 2.30
N GLU A 503 -7.46 -50.13 1.78
CA GLU A 503 -6.23 -50.89 2.03
C GLU A 503 -5.02 -49.95 2.10
N GLY A 504 -3.91 -50.46 2.62
CA GLY A 504 -2.66 -49.70 2.78
C GLY A 504 -2.62 -48.89 4.07
N THR A 505 -1.52 -48.14 4.25
CA THR A 505 -1.32 -47.34 5.46
C THR A 505 -0.80 -45.95 5.14
N ILE A 506 -1.12 -44.99 6.01
CA ILE A 506 -0.56 -43.64 5.98
C ILE A 506 0.06 -43.40 7.35
N LYS A 507 1.38 -43.30 7.39
CA LYS A 507 2.15 -42.97 8.59
C LYS A 507 2.32 -41.46 8.65
N VAL A 508 1.87 -40.87 9.75
CA VAL A 508 2.01 -39.44 10.03
C VAL A 508 2.82 -39.24 11.31
N PRO A 509 3.68 -38.21 11.38
CA PRO A 509 4.45 -37.91 12.58
C PRO A 509 3.55 -37.60 13.79
N PRO A 510 3.93 -37.99 15.00
CA PRO A 510 3.10 -37.77 16.20
C PRO A 510 2.96 -36.29 16.57
N ASN A 511 3.93 -35.44 16.22
CA ASN A 511 3.87 -33.99 16.47
C ASN A 511 3.09 -33.20 15.38
N THR A 512 2.33 -33.90 14.53
CA THR A 512 1.56 -33.26 13.45
C THR A 512 0.39 -32.43 14.01
N ARG A 513 0.40 -31.13 13.75
CA ARG A 513 -0.67 -30.17 14.02
C ARG A 513 -1.33 -29.76 12.70
N LEU A 514 -2.40 -30.49 12.37
CA LEU A 514 -3.14 -30.35 11.12
C LEU A 514 -4.24 -29.27 11.20
N GLN A 515 -4.22 -28.37 10.22
CA GLN A 515 -5.36 -27.55 9.85
C GLN A 515 -5.74 -27.83 8.39
N ALA A 516 -7.04 -27.90 8.11
CA ALA A 516 -7.55 -28.28 6.79
C ALA A 516 -8.71 -27.40 6.34
N LEU A 517 -8.78 -27.16 5.02
CA LEU A 517 -9.92 -26.53 4.36
C LEU A 517 -10.44 -27.46 3.25
N LEU A 518 -11.60 -28.08 3.46
CA LEU A 518 -12.36 -28.80 2.45
C LEU A 518 -13.73 -28.09 2.29
N PRO A 519 -13.98 -27.37 1.20
CA PRO A 519 -15.21 -26.61 1.02
C PRO A 519 -16.48 -27.43 1.28
N GLY A 520 -17.38 -26.91 2.11
CA GLY A 520 -18.63 -27.59 2.50
C GLY A 520 -18.48 -28.81 3.41
N GLU A 521 -17.27 -29.16 3.84
CA GLU A 521 -17.02 -30.34 4.68
C GLU A 521 -16.19 -30.03 5.94
N LEU A 522 -15.02 -29.41 5.77
CA LEU A 522 -14.14 -28.99 6.86
C LEU A 522 -13.79 -27.52 6.65
N GLU A 523 -14.45 -26.64 7.41
CA GLU A 523 -14.22 -25.20 7.35
C GLU A 523 -14.08 -24.61 8.75
N PRO A 524 -13.28 -23.54 8.93
CA PRO A 524 -13.27 -22.79 10.17
C PRO A 524 -14.65 -22.20 10.48
N SER A 525 -15.06 -22.30 11.74
CA SER A 525 -16.24 -21.59 12.24
C SER A 525 -15.91 -20.13 12.55
N PHE A 526 -16.88 -19.24 12.32
CA PHE A 526 -16.79 -17.82 12.67
C PHE A 526 -18.04 -17.45 13.47
N GLY A 527 -17.86 -16.72 14.57
CA GLY A 527 -18.96 -16.20 15.37
C GLY A 527 -19.35 -14.78 14.95
N SER A 528 -19.80 -14.00 15.92
CA SER A 528 -20.19 -12.60 15.74
C SER A 528 -19.02 -11.62 15.87
N GLU A 529 -17.84 -12.10 16.27
CA GLU A 529 -16.62 -11.30 16.39
C GLU A 529 -16.15 -10.73 15.04
N THR A 530 -15.32 -9.68 15.13
CA THR A 530 -14.63 -9.14 13.96
C THR A 530 -13.48 -10.05 13.53
N LEU A 531 -13.01 -9.92 12.28
CA LEU A 531 -11.89 -10.72 11.78
C LEU A 531 -10.61 -10.56 12.62
N LEU A 532 -10.30 -9.34 13.08
CA LEU A 532 -9.10 -9.13 13.88
C LEU A 532 -9.24 -9.81 15.25
N GLU A 533 -10.39 -9.71 15.89
CA GLU A 533 -10.67 -10.41 17.15
C GLU A 533 -10.56 -11.92 16.97
N HIS A 534 -11.20 -12.48 15.93
CA HIS A 534 -11.16 -13.91 15.63
C HIS A 534 -9.73 -14.45 15.51
N VAL A 535 -8.92 -13.81 14.66
CA VAL A 535 -7.54 -14.23 14.41
C VAL A 535 -6.67 -13.97 15.64
N SER A 536 -6.89 -12.86 16.34
CA SER A 536 -6.15 -12.51 17.56
C SER A 536 -6.41 -13.49 18.71
N MET A 537 -7.64 -13.96 18.88
CA MET A 537 -7.98 -14.94 19.91
C MET A 537 -7.28 -16.28 19.65
N LYS A 538 -7.23 -16.73 18.39
CA LYS A 538 -6.56 -17.98 18.01
C LYS A 538 -5.04 -17.92 18.18
N ILE A 539 -4.41 -16.84 17.70
CA ILE A 539 -2.94 -16.73 17.72
C ILE A 539 -2.39 -16.19 19.05
N GLY A 540 -3.23 -15.59 19.90
CA GLY A 540 -2.84 -14.99 21.18
C GLY A 540 -2.04 -13.69 21.07
N ASP A 541 -1.85 -13.15 19.87
CA ASP A 541 -1.11 -11.90 19.61
C ASP A 541 -1.82 -11.05 18.55
N PRO A 542 -2.41 -9.89 18.91
CA PRO A 542 -3.12 -9.01 17.98
C PRO A 542 -2.30 -8.54 16.78
N VAL A 543 -0.98 -8.46 16.92
CA VAL A 543 -0.11 -7.98 15.85
C VAL A 543 0.34 -9.12 14.95
N ALA A 544 0.55 -10.32 15.51
CA ALA A 544 0.66 -11.50 14.68
C ALA A 544 -0.64 -11.74 13.88
N ALA A 545 -1.80 -11.41 14.45
CA ALA A 545 -3.07 -11.47 13.73
C ALA A 545 -3.14 -10.50 12.54
N VAL A 546 -2.70 -9.24 12.73
CA VAL A 546 -2.54 -8.28 11.62
C VAL A 546 -1.57 -8.81 10.56
N GLU A 547 -0.47 -9.44 10.94
CA GLU A 547 0.47 -10.07 10.00
C GLU A 547 -0.21 -11.17 9.18
N VAL A 548 -0.97 -12.07 9.82
CA VAL A 548 -1.71 -13.15 9.14
C VAL A 548 -2.74 -12.60 8.17
N LEU A 549 -3.54 -11.60 8.59
CA LEU A 549 -4.52 -10.94 7.72
C LEU A 549 -3.84 -10.26 6.52
N ASN A 550 -2.70 -9.60 6.72
CA ASN A 550 -1.90 -9.02 5.64
C ASN A 550 -1.37 -10.08 4.65
N MET A 551 -1.00 -11.26 5.15
CA MET A 551 -0.49 -12.39 4.34
C MET A 551 -1.58 -12.96 3.43
N VAL A 552 -2.82 -13.06 3.89
CA VAL A 552 -3.93 -13.50 3.04
C VAL A 552 -4.51 -12.38 2.18
N GLY A 553 -3.95 -11.17 2.22
CA GLY A 553 -4.41 -10.04 1.40
C GLY A 553 -5.63 -9.30 1.97
N LEU A 554 -5.90 -9.44 3.26
CA LEU A 554 -6.90 -8.66 4.02
C LEU A 554 -6.21 -7.55 4.82
N SER A 555 -5.38 -6.75 4.14
CA SER A 555 -4.53 -5.73 4.78
C SER A 555 -5.20 -4.40 5.07
N ASP A 556 -6.47 -4.25 4.67
CA ASP A 556 -7.22 -3.02 4.91
C ASP A 556 -7.75 -2.98 6.35
N ALA A 557 -7.65 -1.81 6.98
CA ALA A 557 -8.13 -1.61 8.34
C ALA A 557 -9.65 -1.79 8.45
N VAL A 558 -10.39 -1.57 7.36
CA VAL A 558 -11.83 -1.87 7.30
C VAL A 558 -12.09 -3.36 7.58
N PHE A 559 -11.24 -4.26 7.07
CA PHE A 559 -11.40 -5.70 7.30
C PHE A 559 -11.15 -6.08 8.76
N TYR A 560 -10.32 -5.35 9.49
CA TYR A 560 -10.07 -5.63 10.91
C TYR A 560 -11.32 -5.48 11.77
N ARG A 561 -12.28 -4.66 11.34
CA ARG A 561 -13.57 -4.44 12.04
C ARG A 561 -14.74 -5.17 11.38
N ALA A 562 -14.54 -5.76 10.21
CA ALA A 562 -15.57 -6.50 9.50
C ALA A 562 -15.83 -7.84 10.19
N ARG A 563 -17.09 -8.26 10.21
CA ARG A 563 -17.51 -9.62 10.61
C ARG A 563 -17.50 -10.52 9.39
N PHE A 564 -17.38 -11.83 9.61
CA PHE A 564 -17.33 -12.80 8.52
C PHE A 564 -18.55 -12.72 7.58
N THR A 565 -19.74 -12.43 8.11
CA THR A 565 -20.99 -12.30 7.34
C THR A 565 -21.01 -11.12 6.38
N GLU A 566 -20.26 -10.05 6.68
CA GLU A 566 -20.18 -8.81 5.91
C GLU A 566 -19.22 -8.89 4.72
N LEU A 567 -18.50 -10.00 4.60
CA LEU A 567 -17.48 -10.22 3.57
C LEU A 567 -18.07 -10.79 2.28
N SER A 568 -17.51 -10.38 1.15
CA SER A 568 -17.72 -11.05 -0.15
C SER A 568 -17.16 -12.48 -0.14
N THR A 569 -17.58 -13.31 -1.09
CA THR A 569 -17.14 -14.72 -1.19
C THR A 569 -15.62 -14.87 -1.20
N GLY A 570 -14.90 -14.11 -2.03
CA GLY A 570 -13.44 -14.16 -2.08
C GLY A 570 -12.75 -13.57 -0.83
N GLN A 571 -13.40 -12.67 -0.09
CA GLN A 571 -12.89 -12.21 1.21
C GLN A 571 -13.11 -13.29 2.29
N LYS A 572 -14.23 -14.02 2.25
CA LYS A 572 -14.51 -15.16 3.14
C LYS A 572 -13.50 -16.27 2.97
N GLU A 573 -13.14 -16.64 1.73
CA GLU A 573 -12.06 -17.61 1.49
C GLU A 573 -10.74 -17.20 2.15
N ARG A 574 -10.32 -15.94 1.96
CA ARG A 574 -9.11 -15.41 2.59
C ARG A 574 -9.20 -15.37 4.12
N ALA A 575 -10.37 -15.06 4.67
CA ALA A 575 -10.60 -15.10 6.11
C ALA A 575 -10.47 -16.53 6.67
N LYS A 576 -10.99 -17.55 5.97
CA LYS A 576 -10.79 -18.97 6.32
C LYS A 576 -9.31 -19.32 6.36
N LEU A 577 -8.53 -18.92 5.34
CA LEU A 577 -7.07 -19.12 5.33
C LEU A 577 -6.38 -18.45 6.52
N ALA A 578 -6.77 -17.22 6.87
CA ALA A 578 -6.22 -16.52 8.03
C ALA A 578 -6.53 -17.26 9.33
N SER A 579 -7.76 -17.75 9.50
CA SER A 579 -8.17 -18.53 10.66
C SER A 579 -7.33 -19.80 10.83
N LEU A 580 -7.11 -20.55 9.74
CA LEU A 580 -6.28 -21.76 9.77
C LEU A 580 -4.81 -21.47 10.09
N LEU A 581 -4.25 -20.39 9.53
CA LEU A 581 -2.87 -19.98 9.81
C LEU A 581 -2.67 -19.47 11.24
N ALA A 582 -3.72 -18.89 11.85
CA ALA A 582 -3.68 -18.38 13.23
C ALA A 582 -3.41 -19.48 14.27
N GLU A 583 -3.83 -20.71 13.98
CA GLU A 583 -3.60 -21.91 14.79
C GLU A 583 -2.14 -22.41 14.76
N LYS A 584 -1.27 -21.75 13.99
CA LYS A 584 0.15 -22.12 13.79
C LYS A 584 0.35 -23.62 13.45
N PRO A 585 -0.31 -24.14 12.40
CA PRO A 585 -0.17 -25.52 11.99
C PRO A 585 1.24 -25.82 11.47
N ASN A 586 1.68 -27.07 11.59
CA ASN A 586 2.88 -27.56 10.88
C ASN A 586 2.52 -28.43 9.65
N LEU A 587 1.24 -28.75 9.47
CA LEU A 587 0.65 -29.31 8.27
C LEU A 587 -0.64 -28.54 7.91
N LEU A 588 -0.68 -27.94 6.72
CA LEU A 588 -1.84 -27.22 6.20
C LEU A 588 -2.31 -27.88 4.90
N VAL A 589 -3.56 -28.35 4.88
CA VAL A 589 -4.17 -29.04 3.74
C VAL A 589 -5.33 -28.23 3.19
N ILE A 590 -5.31 -27.86 1.91
CA ILE A 590 -6.36 -27.03 1.31
C ILE A 590 -6.84 -27.63 -0.01
N ASP A 591 -8.12 -27.97 -0.09
CA ASP A 591 -8.78 -28.29 -1.34
C ASP A 591 -9.30 -27.02 -2.03
N GLU A 592 -9.38 -27.07 -3.36
CA GLU A 592 -9.80 -25.96 -4.21
C GLU A 592 -9.09 -24.62 -3.89
N PHE A 593 -7.76 -24.68 -3.74
CA PHE A 593 -6.98 -23.54 -3.28
C PHE A 593 -7.16 -22.32 -4.20
N THR A 594 -7.73 -21.24 -3.63
CA THR A 594 -8.03 -19.96 -4.31
C THR A 594 -9.01 -20.06 -5.49
N ALA A 595 -9.89 -21.06 -5.52
CA ALA A 595 -10.80 -21.30 -6.64
C ALA A 595 -11.83 -20.16 -6.85
N HIS A 596 -12.32 -19.49 -5.79
CA HIS A 596 -13.26 -18.37 -5.92
C HIS A 596 -12.59 -16.99 -5.98
N LEU A 597 -11.27 -16.93 -6.22
CA LEU A 597 -10.52 -15.68 -6.42
C LEU A 597 -10.22 -15.43 -7.90
N ASP A 598 -10.27 -14.16 -8.31
CA ASP A 598 -9.72 -13.74 -9.60
C ASP A 598 -8.23 -14.09 -9.72
N ALA A 599 -7.73 -14.25 -10.94
CA ALA A 599 -6.36 -14.72 -11.20
C ALA A 599 -5.27 -13.92 -10.48
N LEU A 600 -5.37 -12.59 -10.48
CA LEU A 600 -4.36 -11.74 -9.85
C LEU A 600 -4.40 -11.86 -8.33
N THR A 601 -5.59 -11.84 -7.73
CA THR A 601 -5.74 -12.02 -6.27
C THR A 601 -5.31 -13.41 -5.84
N ALA A 602 -5.67 -14.45 -6.59
CA ALA A 602 -5.27 -15.83 -6.34
C ALA A 602 -3.74 -15.99 -6.31
N GLN A 603 -3.03 -15.47 -7.33
CA GLN A 603 -1.57 -15.46 -7.37
C GLN A 603 -0.95 -14.69 -6.18
N ARG A 604 -1.51 -13.52 -5.83
CA ARG A 604 -1.03 -12.73 -4.68
C ARG A 604 -1.15 -13.51 -3.36
N VAL A 605 -2.26 -14.19 -3.14
CA VAL A 605 -2.49 -15.04 -1.96
C VAL A 605 -1.55 -16.24 -1.98
N ALA A 606 -1.49 -16.97 -3.10
CA ALA A 606 -0.61 -18.12 -3.30
C ALA A 606 0.84 -17.80 -2.95
N ARG A 607 1.40 -16.71 -3.51
CA ARG A 607 2.76 -16.28 -3.22
C ARG A 607 2.99 -15.99 -1.75
N LYS A 608 2.09 -15.24 -1.12
CA LYS A 608 2.26 -14.83 0.29
C LYS A 608 2.13 -16.02 1.23
N VAL A 609 1.18 -16.92 0.98
CA VAL A 609 0.99 -18.17 1.75
C VAL A 609 2.18 -19.10 1.55
N GLY A 610 2.67 -19.27 0.32
CA GLY A 610 3.87 -20.08 0.04
C GLY A 610 5.13 -19.53 0.73
N LEU A 611 5.37 -18.22 0.65
CA LEU A 611 6.47 -17.56 1.37
C LEU A 611 6.35 -17.72 2.89
N LEU A 612 5.15 -17.65 3.43
CA LEU A 612 4.89 -17.87 4.85
C LEU A 612 5.18 -19.32 5.23
N ALA A 613 4.64 -20.28 4.49
CA ALA A 613 4.82 -21.70 4.76
C ALA A 613 6.30 -22.06 4.81
N ARG A 614 7.09 -21.63 3.82
CA ARG A 614 8.54 -21.84 3.80
C ARG A 614 9.26 -21.20 4.97
N LYS A 615 8.94 -19.94 5.30
CA LYS A 615 9.59 -19.22 6.42
C LYS A 615 9.24 -19.78 7.78
N ALA A 616 7.99 -20.17 7.97
CA ALA A 616 7.50 -20.70 9.24
C ALA A 616 7.83 -22.18 9.42
N GLY A 617 8.11 -22.92 8.34
CA GLY A 617 8.35 -24.36 8.37
C GLY A 617 7.08 -25.21 8.28
N ILE A 618 6.02 -24.67 7.66
CA ILE A 618 4.73 -25.35 7.47
C ILE A 618 4.83 -26.24 6.23
N THR A 619 4.42 -27.49 6.35
CA THR A 619 4.19 -28.37 5.20
C THR A 619 2.83 -28.02 4.59
N LEU A 620 2.81 -27.62 3.33
CA LEU A 620 1.61 -27.11 2.66
C LEU A 620 1.19 -28.06 1.55
N ILE A 621 0.00 -28.65 1.65
CA ILE A 621 -0.58 -29.51 0.60
C ILE A 621 -1.80 -28.79 0.04
N VAL A 622 -1.77 -28.44 -1.25
CA VAL A 622 -2.89 -27.76 -1.91
C VAL A 622 -3.38 -28.55 -3.11
N ALA A 623 -4.69 -28.64 -3.32
CA ALA A 623 -5.25 -29.14 -4.57
C ALA A 623 -5.70 -27.97 -5.46
N THR A 624 -5.21 -27.96 -6.70
CA THR A 624 -5.60 -26.97 -7.71
C THR A 624 -5.25 -27.46 -9.11
N ASN A 625 -6.00 -27.00 -10.12
CA ASN A 625 -5.71 -27.23 -11.54
C ASN A 625 -5.26 -25.95 -12.26
N ARG A 626 -5.09 -24.86 -11.51
CA ARG A 626 -4.75 -23.54 -12.06
C ARG A 626 -3.25 -23.43 -12.25
N SER A 627 -2.77 -23.48 -13.50
CA SER A 627 -1.34 -23.44 -13.81
C SER A 627 -0.65 -22.21 -13.23
N GLU A 628 -1.32 -21.06 -13.27
CA GLU A 628 -0.79 -19.80 -12.76
C GLU A 628 -0.56 -19.82 -11.24
N ILE A 629 -1.29 -20.67 -10.51
CA ILE A 629 -1.15 -20.87 -9.06
C ILE A 629 -0.07 -21.89 -8.75
N ILE A 630 0.01 -22.97 -9.54
CA ILE A 630 1.08 -23.97 -9.44
C ILE A 630 2.43 -23.28 -9.62
N GLU A 631 2.58 -22.50 -10.68
CA GLU A 631 3.80 -21.72 -10.95
C GLU A 631 4.10 -20.76 -9.78
N THR A 632 3.12 -20.00 -9.32
CA THR A 632 3.33 -19.01 -8.25
C THR A 632 3.70 -19.60 -6.89
N LEU A 633 3.19 -20.79 -6.57
CA LEU A 633 3.57 -21.51 -5.33
C LEU A 633 4.98 -22.10 -5.41
N ASN A 634 5.45 -22.38 -6.64
CA ASN A 634 6.68 -23.09 -6.96
C ASN A 634 6.84 -24.30 -6.01
N PRO A 635 6.02 -25.35 -6.17
CA PRO A 635 6.01 -26.48 -5.25
C PRO A 635 7.35 -27.23 -5.25
N ASP A 636 7.62 -27.94 -4.17
CA ASP A 636 8.73 -28.90 -4.10
C ASP A 636 8.32 -30.25 -4.71
N LYS A 637 7.00 -30.50 -4.85
CA LYS A 637 6.43 -31.75 -5.36
C LYS A 637 5.07 -31.53 -6.00
N ILE A 638 4.84 -32.17 -7.15
CA ILE A 638 3.52 -32.23 -7.79
C ILE A 638 3.02 -33.66 -7.77
N ILE A 639 1.82 -33.88 -7.22
CA ILE A 639 1.13 -35.16 -7.20
C ILE A 639 0.04 -35.13 -8.26
N TYR A 640 0.15 -35.96 -9.28
CA TYR A 640 -0.87 -36.14 -10.29
C TYR A 640 -1.82 -37.25 -9.88
N ILE A 641 -3.13 -36.98 -9.93
CA ILE A 641 -4.18 -37.93 -9.59
C ILE A 641 -5.13 -38.07 -10.79
N GLY A 642 -5.35 -39.31 -11.23
CA GLY A 642 -6.23 -39.61 -12.36
C GLY A 642 -6.43 -41.10 -12.57
N TYR A 643 -7.63 -41.48 -13.03
CA TYR A 643 -7.98 -42.84 -13.43
C TYR A 643 -7.64 -43.94 -12.40
N GLY A 644 -7.75 -43.62 -11.11
CA GLY A 644 -7.46 -44.57 -10.03
C GLY A 644 -5.97 -44.66 -9.65
N THR A 645 -5.10 -43.84 -10.23
CA THR A 645 -3.67 -43.79 -9.91
C THR A 645 -3.27 -42.44 -9.33
N ALA A 646 -2.21 -42.43 -8.51
CA ALA A 646 -1.54 -41.22 -8.09
C ALA A 646 -0.03 -41.42 -8.09
N PHE A 647 0.71 -40.47 -8.66
CA PHE A 647 2.18 -40.48 -8.67
C PHE A 647 2.71 -39.07 -8.46
N SER A 648 3.91 -38.98 -7.87
CA SER A 648 4.57 -37.71 -7.61
C SER A 648 5.73 -37.46 -8.56
N THR A 649 5.94 -36.21 -8.94
CA THR A 649 7.12 -35.73 -9.67
C THR A 649 7.76 -34.57 -8.91
N LYS A 650 9.08 -34.39 -9.09
CA LYS A 650 9.72 -33.12 -8.76
C LYS A 650 9.52 -32.20 -9.98
N PRO A 651 9.06 -30.96 -9.77
CA PRO A 651 8.72 -30.04 -10.85
C PRO A 651 9.90 -29.62 -11.73
#